data_AF-A0A395RM61-F1
#
_entry.id   AF-A0A395RM61-F1
#
_cell.length_a   1.000
_cell.length_b   1.000
_cell.length_c   1.000
_cell.angle_alpha   90.00
_cell.angle_beta   90.00
_cell.angle_gamma   90.00
#
_symmetry.space_group_name_H-M   'P 1'
#
loop_
_entity.id
_entity.type
_entity.pdbx_description
1 polymer ?
#
loop_
_entity_poly.entity_id
_entity_poly.type
_entity_poly.pdbx_seq_one_letter_code
_entity_poly.pdbx_strand_id
1 'polypeptide(L)'
;MLYGASRTFSSTARQLAINKIYPSASKAINGVKNGDTILVGGFGFSGVPATLINSVRDRKDLGDFTVVSNNAGMPGVGLGQLLETGQIRRMIASYVGENKLFESQYLTGKLELELIPQGTMAEKCAAGAAGVPAFYTPAAYGTVAVFWTRNRADLQTIATVQTGELPVRYGSDQKVAVMSKPRETRQFNGKNYVMEESIFGDVAFVRVNKADRLGNCTFRKAQNNFNEAMGKNAKLTIVEADEIVEVGEIAPENVHLPGIYVDRVILSTERKQIEKLTFAKSAEEIVQSASGADQGGKRERIIKRAAQELKDGMYVNLGIGLPLATPALIPEGVEVILQSENGILGMGQYPQRGQEDPDLINPGKETVTLKDGASIFGSHESFGMIRAGKIDITMLGALQVSEHGDLANFMLPGKVKGIGGAMDLVANPERTKVIVTMEHVDRKGNPKILKRSASLRTVARFRQPGAFRTMGSISAFDSVIFKNLLGTHEAREIFSDTAYVSRCIDAETALARAQASCGLIPQEAAAAITEKSDISVLDLDRLRHETDIVGYPILPLIKQLAPVIGHHGGYLHWGATTQDIMDTAHMLQMKQGLRLIRGQIDSVIAALETLSRDYRDTPMAGRTHLQHALPVTFGYKCAVWLSSFYRHRERLEQLEPRSLLVQYGGAAGTLASLGSGRQGIRVRKAMAAELGLYDSSITWHVARDGIAEIANFLALVGGSLGKIALDLMIMCSNELSEVAEPFVPHRGASSTMPQKRNPISSEVMLAASKSLRSNASLVLDGMVTDFERASGPWHLEWIAIPELFVMASGALGQASFVLSGLDVDTEKMADNLYSTKGLIVGEAVMMGLAPFSGRQKAHDVVYDACKRAIEEKLSLYEVLSGVPELKRNISDTKLRELCDPVNYLGCCRDMVDDTLALSRSQGKPKQRL
;
A
#
# COMPACT_ATOMS: atom_id res chain seq x y z
N MET A 1 -19.19 -12.12 -56.19
CA MET A 1 -18.93 -13.37 -55.45
C MET A 1 -17.48 -13.75 -55.69
N LEU A 2 -16.58 -13.27 -54.85
CA LEU A 2 -15.86 -14.04 -53.82
C LEU A 2 -14.76 -14.95 -54.40
N TYR A 3 -13.54 -14.39 -54.43
CA TYR A 3 -12.27 -15.10 -54.51
C TYR A 3 -12.11 -16.01 -53.27
N GLY A 4 -12.05 -17.31 -53.48
CA GLY A 4 -11.68 -18.30 -52.46
C GLY A 4 -10.39 -19.01 -52.83
N ALA A 5 -9.24 -18.34 -52.65
CA ALA A 5 -7.93 -18.98 -52.75
C ALA A 5 -7.60 -19.63 -51.40
N SER A 6 -7.90 -20.93 -51.24
CA SER A 6 -7.33 -21.70 -50.13
C SER A 6 -5.84 -21.93 -50.41
N ARG A 7 -4.96 -21.20 -49.72
CA ARG A 7 -3.54 -21.53 -49.67
C ARG A 7 -3.39 -22.77 -48.77
N THR A 8 -3.40 -23.95 -49.37
CA THR A 8 -2.87 -25.16 -48.73
C THR A 8 -1.35 -25.02 -48.64
N PHE A 9 -0.83 -25.00 -47.40
CA PHE A 9 0.62 -25.14 -47.18
C PHE A 9 1.05 -26.52 -47.70
N SER A 10 1.75 -26.51 -48.83
CA SER A 10 2.28 -27.70 -49.49
C SER A 10 3.20 -28.47 -48.53
N SER A 11 2.81 -29.71 -48.23
CA SER A 11 3.65 -30.75 -47.65
C SER A 11 4.60 -31.28 -48.73
N THR A 12 5.78 -30.67 -48.85
CA THR A 12 6.93 -31.38 -49.45
C THR A 12 7.72 -32.05 -48.34
N ALA A 13 7.78 -33.38 -48.40
CA ALA A 13 8.57 -34.23 -47.51
C ALA A 13 10.07 -33.96 -47.71
N ARG A 14 10.58 -32.94 -47.01
CA ARG A 14 12.00 -32.78 -46.67
C ARG A 14 12.10 -32.25 -45.24
N GLN A 15 11.64 -33.05 -44.29
CA GLN A 15 11.84 -32.80 -42.86
C GLN A 15 13.31 -33.08 -42.45
N LEU A 16 14.31 -32.79 -43.29
CA LEU A 16 15.73 -33.17 -43.11
C LEU A 16 16.71 -31.99 -42.96
N ALA A 17 16.25 -30.74 -42.91
CA ALA A 17 17.19 -29.60 -42.86
C ALA A 17 17.64 -29.20 -41.44
N ILE A 18 16.78 -29.34 -40.42
CA ILE A 18 17.10 -28.91 -39.06
C ILE A 18 17.63 -30.11 -38.27
N ASN A 19 18.90 -30.03 -37.89
CA ASN A 19 19.56 -30.96 -36.98
C ASN A 19 20.42 -30.18 -35.98
N LYS A 20 20.04 -30.22 -34.71
CA LYS A 20 20.74 -29.55 -33.61
C LYS A 20 21.67 -30.47 -32.85
N ILE A 21 21.83 -31.73 -33.27
CA ILE A 21 22.69 -32.70 -32.61
C ILE A 21 24.16 -32.43 -32.95
N TYR A 22 24.99 -32.32 -31.91
CA TYR A 22 26.43 -32.17 -32.02
C TYR A 22 27.13 -33.46 -31.62
N PRO A 23 28.26 -33.80 -32.27
CA PRO A 23 28.94 -35.08 -32.06
C PRO A 23 29.66 -35.20 -30.71
N SER A 24 29.92 -34.09 -30.02
CA SER A 24 30.55 -34.08 -28.70
C SER A 24 30.35 -32.75 -27.97
N ALA A 25 30.47 -32.77 -26.64
CA ALA A 25 30.42 -31.57 -25.82
C ALA A 25 31.51 -30.54 -26.21
N SER A 26 32.73 -30.99 -26.53
CA SER A 26 33.82 -30.12 -26.96
C SER A 26 33.47 -29.30 -28.22
N LYS A 27 32.77 -29.91 -29.19
CA LYS A 27 32.28 -29.19 -30.37
C LYS A 27 31.10 -28.28 -30.04
N ALA A 28 30.20 -28.75 -29.16
CA ALA A 28 29.04 -27.98 -28.75
C ALA A 28 29.41 -26.70 -27.99
N ILE A 29 30.49 -26.68 -27.20
CA ILE A 29 30.91 -25.48 -26.45
C ILE A 29 31.74 -24.47 -27.25
N ASN A 30 31.98 -24.67 -28.55
CA ASN A 30 32.79 -23.74 -29.36
C ASN A 30 32.26 -22.29 -29.43
N GLY A 31 31.02 -22.05 -29.01
CA GLY A 31 30.44 -20.71 -28.93
C GLY A 31 30.70 -19.97 -27.61
N VAL A 32 31.23 -20.66 -26.60
CA VAL A 32 31.52 -20.11 -25.26
C VAL A 32 32.79 -19.27 -25.29
N LYS A 33 32.76 -18.10 -24.66
CA LYS A 33 33.83 -17.10 -24.65
C LYS A 33 34.16 -16.65 -23.22
N ASN A 34 35.36 -16.10 -23.04
CA ASN A 34 35.76 -15.48 -21.78
C ASN A 34 34.79 -14.35 -21.41
N GLY A 35 34.42 -14.29 -20.13
CA GLY A 35 33.49 -13.28 -19.62
C GLY A 35 32.00 -13.58 -19.80
N ASP A 36 31.63 -14.68 -20.48
CA ASP A 36 30.23 -15.06 -20.68
C ASP A 36 29.48 -15.23 -19.35
N THR A 37 28.19 -14.85 -19.36
CA THR A 37 27.25 -15.22 -18.30
C THR A 37 26.66 -16.59 -18.59
N ILE A 38 27.05 -17.59 -17.81
CA ILE A 38 26.66 -19.00 -18.00
C ILE A 38 25.57 -19.38 -16.99
N LEU A 39 24.39 -19.72 -17.49
CA LEU A 39 23.30 -20.31 -16.70
C LEU A 39 23.49 -21.83 -16.64
N VAL A 40 23.53 -22.40 -15.44
CA VAL A 40 23.73 -23.85 -15.26
C VAL A 40 22.61 -24.43 -14.41
N GLY A 41 21.75 -25.20 -15.07
CA GLY A 41 20.60 -25.86 -14.45
C GLY A 41 20.99 -26.99 -13.51
N GLY A 42 19.97 -27.58 -12.88
CA GLY A 42 20.12 -28.65 -11.89
C GLY A 42 19.85 -28.23 -10.45
N PHE A 43 19.61 -29.23 -9.60
CA PHE A 43 19.45 -29.09 -8.16
C PHE A 43 20.13 -30.27 -7.45
N GLY A 44 21.06 -30.00 -6.53
CA GLY A 44 21.95 -31.05 -6.03
C GLY A 44 22.73 -31.67 -7.20
N PHE A 45 22.67 -32.99 -7.37
CA PHE A 45 23.17 -33.69 -8.56
C PHE A 45 22.08 -34.05 -9.58
N SER A 46 20.81 -33.79 -9.28
CA SER A 46 19.71 -34.03 -10.22
C SER A 46 19.72 -32.97 -11.32
N GLY A 47 19.74 -33.43 -12.58
CA GLY A 47 19.70 -32.54 -13.74
C GLY A 47 20.94 -31.64 -13.91
N VAL A 48 22.09 -32.00 -13.34
CA VAL A 48 23.36 -31.28 -13.56
C VAL A 48 24.00 -31.73 -14.88
N PRO A 49 24.34 -30.79 -15.80
CA PRO A 49 24.97 -31.11 -17.09
C PRO A 49 26.47 -31.35 -16.95
N ALA A 50 26.83 -32.51 -16.38
CA ALA A 50 28.21 -32.83 -16.00
C ALA A 50 29.14 -32.97 -17.22
N THR A 51 28.67 -33.54 -18.33
CA THR A 51 29.48 -33.66 -19.56
C THR A 51 29.86 -32.29 -20.11
N LEU A 52 28.93 -31.33 -20.12
CA LEU A 52 29.20 -29.96 -20.56
C LEU A 52 30.16 -29.23 -19.61
N ILE A 53 29.95 -29.35 -18.29
CA ILE A 53 30.82 -28.73 -17.29
C ILE A 53 32.25 -29.27 -17.40
N ASN A 54 32.42 -30.60 -17.55
CA ASN A 54 33.72 -31.23 -17.74
C ASN A 54 34.41 -30.71 -19.01
N SER A 55 33.67 -30.54 -20.10
CA SER A 55 34.24 -30.00 -21.34
C SER A 55 34.71 -28.55 -21.22
N VAL A 56 34.04 -27.71 -20.41
CA VAL A 56 34.48 -26.33 -20.14
C VAL A 56 35.69 -26.32 -19.21
N ARG A 57 35.71 -27.19 -18.18
CA ARG A 57 36.84 -27.37 -17.25
C ARG A 57 38.14 -27.68 -18.00
N ASP A 58 38.06 -28.46 -19.08
CA ASP A 58 39.22 -28.90 -19.84
C ASP A 58 39.76 -27.82 -20.80
N ARG A 59 38.97 -26.78 -21.08
CA ARG A 59 39.37 -25.62 -21.88
C ARG A 59 40.02 -24.55 -21.01
N LYS A 60 41.33 -24.69 -20.76
CA LYS A 60 42.12 -23.76 -19.92
C LYS A 60 42.25 -22.34 -20.49
N ASP A 61 41.97 -22.16 -21.77
CA ASP A 61 41.87 -20.87 -22.45
C ASP A 61 40.57 -20.12 -22.14
N LEU A 62 39.59 -20.80 -21.55
CA LEU A 62 38.30 -20.24 -21.15
C LEU A 62 38.25 -19.93 -19.65
N GLY A 63 37.66 -18.80 -19.27
CA GLY A 63 37.51 -18.37 -17.87
C GLY A 63 36.84 -17.00 -17.73
N ASP A 64 37.04 -16.37 -16.58
CA ASP A 64 36.42 -15.09 -16.20
C ASP A 64 34.88 -15.10 -16.22
N PHE A 65 34.28 -16.27 -16.00
CA PHE A 65 32.84 -16.44 -16.14
C PHE A 65 32.05 -15.79 -15.02
N THR A 66 30.85 -15.31 -15.37
CA THR A 66 29.76 -15.10 -14.40
C THR A 66 28.85 -16.31 -14.47
N VAL A 67 28.81 -17.13 -13.42
CA VAL A 67 28.01 -18.35 -13.40
C VAL A 67 26.78 -18.18 -12.52
N VAL A 68 25.61 -18.53 -13.05
CA VAL A 68 24.34 -18.51 -12.35
C VAL A 68 23.87 -19.94 -12.14
N SER A 69 23.83 -20.38 -10.89
CA SER A 69 23.37 -21.72 -10.52
C SER A 69 22.93 -21.77 -9.07
N ASN A 70 22.07 -22.73 -8.71
CA ASN A 70 21.56 -22.82 -7.34
C ASN A 70 22.68 -22.95 -6.30
N ASN A 71 23.70 -23.74 -6.62
CA ASN A 71 24.93 -23.87 -5.86
C ASN A 71 26.10 -24.23 -6.79
N ALA A 72 27.33 -24.24 -6.26
CA ALA A 72 28.52 -24.57 -7.03
C ALA A 72 28.89 -26.08 -6.99
N GLY A 73 28.01 -26.98 -6.54
CA GLY A 73 28.35 -28.39 -6.34
C GLY A 73 29.38 -28.64 -5.24
N MET A 74 29.94 -29.85 -5.24
CA MET A 74 30.97 -30.30 -4.27
C MET A 74 32.37 -30.20 -4.90
N PRO A 75 33.45 -30.13 -4.10
CA PRO A 75 34.81 -30.26 -4.64
C PRO A 75 34.93 -31.48 -5.57
N GLY A 76 35.54 -31.30 -6.74
CA GLY A 76 35.70 -32.31 -7.77
C GLY A 76 34.45 -32.68 -8.59
N VAL A 77 33.25 -32.15 -8.28
CA VAL A 77 32.00 -32.51 -8.97
C VAL A 77 31.20 -31.27 -9.39
N GLY A 78 30.65 -31.29 -10.60
CA GLY A 78 29.86 -30.18 -11.14
C GLY A 78 30.69 -28.90 -11.23
N LEU A 79 30.10 -27.75 -10.87
CA LEU A 79 30.75 -26.44 -10.94
C LEU A 79 31.94 -26.28 -9.98
N GLY A 80 32.09 -27.15 -8.97
CA GLY A 80 33.21 -27.11 -8.03
C GLY A 80 34.54 -27.27 -8.75
N GLN A 81 34.53 -28.00 -9.86
CA GLN A 81 35.68 -28.17 -10.74
C GLN A 81 36.11 -26.86 -11.43
N LEU A 82 35.16 -25.98 -11.77
CA LEU A 82 35.46 -24.68 -12.37
C LEU A 82 35.95 -23.66 -11.32
N LEU A 83 35.57 -23.84 -10.05
CA LEU A 83 36.17 -23.11 -8.94
C LEU A 83 37.61 -23.54 -8.70
N GLU A 84 37.90 -24.85 -8.79
CA GLU A 84 39.27 -25.40 -8.65
C GLU A 84 40.21 -24.91 -9.75
N THR A 85 39.73 -24.81 -10.98
CA THR A 85 40.51 -24.29 -12.12
C THR A 85 40.58 -22.77 -12.18
N GLY A 86 39.82 -22.06 -11.33
CA GLY A 86 39.78 -20.60 -11.30
C GLY A 86 39.08 -19.96 -12.50
N GLN A 87 38.21 -20.70 -13.20
CA GLN A 87 37.52 -20.22 -14.41
C GLN A 87 36.31 -19.33 -14.08
N ILE A 88 35.84 -19.33 -12.83
CA ILE A 88 34.70 -18.50 -12.39
C ILE A 88 35.22 -17.26 -11.68
N ARG A 89 34.88 -16.07 -12.21
CA ARG A 89 35.09 -14.79 -11.51
C ARG A 89 33.96 -14.46 -10.55
N ARG A 90 32.71 -14.67 -10.99
CA ARG A 90 31.50 -14.32 -10.24
C ARG A 90 30.53 -15.48 -10.19
N MET A 91 30.01 -15.77 -9.01
CA MET A 91 28.89 -16.67 -8.77
C MET A 91 27.65 -15.88 -8.39
N ILE A 92 26.53 -16.12 -9.07
CA ILE A 92 25.19 -15.74 -8.61
C ILE A 92 24.52 -17.03 -8.13
N ALA A 93 24.33 -17.16 -6.82
CA ALA A 93 23.89 -18.41 -6.20
C ALA A 93 22.93 -18.19 -5.02
N SER A 94 22.15 -19.22 -4.67
CA SER A 94 21.29 -19.18 -3.48
C SER A 94 21.95 -19.82 -2.26
N TYR A 95 22.86 -20.78 -2.50
CA TYR A 95 23.44 -21.62 -1.48
C TYR A 95 24.94 -21.86 -1.72
N VAL A 96 25.77 -21.52 -0.73
CA VAL A 96 27.22 -21.81 -0.75
C VAL A 96 27.48 -23.24 -0.31
N GLY A 97 26.72 -23.69 0.70
CA GLY A 97 26.66 -25.08 1.14
C GLY A 97 27.89 -25.59 1.89
N GLU A 98 28.20 -26.86 1.66
CA GLU A 98 29.31 -27.59 2.31
C GLU A 98 30.63 -27.48 1.52
N ASN A 99 30.65 -26.68 0.45
CA ASN A 99 31.82 -26.48 -0.39
C ASN A 99 32.78 -25.47 0.25
N LYS A 100 33.73 -25.99 1.05
CA LYS A 100 34.75 -25.18 1.73
C LYS A 100 35.62 -24.37 0.78
N LEU A 101 35.82 -24.83 -0.46
CA LEU A 101 36.59 -24.09 -1.46
C LEU A 101 35.83 -22.84 -1.90
N PHE A 102 34.52 -22.97 -2.18
CA PHE A 102 33.66 -21.85 -2.55
C PHE A 102 33.60 -20.81 -1.42
N GLU A 103 33.36 -21.24 -0.17
CA GLU A 103 33.36 -20.34 1.01
C GLU A 103 34.72 -19.64 1.17
N SER A 104 35.83 -20.38 1.04
CA SER A 104 37.19 -19.82 1.16
C SER A 104 37.52 -18.82 0.06
N GLN A 105 37.23 -19.13 -1.21
CA GLN A 105 37.50 -18.23 -2.33
C GLN A 105 36.71 -16.92 -2.22
N TYR A 106 35.47 -17.00 -1.75
CA TYR A 106 34.67 -15.80 -1.48
C TYR A 106 35.24 -14.95 -0.34
N LEU A 107 35.53 -15.55 0.82
CA LEU A 107 36.05 -14.84 2.00
C LEU A 107 37.46 -14.28 1.80
N THR A 108 38.26 -14.89 0.90
CA THR A 108 39.61 -14.41 0.55
C THR A 108 39.63 -13.43 -0.63
N GLY A 109 38.47 -13.10 -1.20
CA GLY A 109 38.35 -12.13 -2.29
C GLY A 109 38.75 -12.63 -3.67
N LYS A 110 38.98 -13.94 -3.83
CA LYS A 110 39.30 -14.58 -5.12
C LYS A 110 38.08 -14.74 -6.02
N LEU A 111 36.88 -14.65 -5.46
CA LEU A 111 35.60 -14.85 -6.13
C LEU A 111 34.58 -13.80 -5.69
N GLU A 112 33.79 -13.31 -6.64
CA GLU A 112 32.60 -12.50 -6.36
C GLU A 112 31.38 -13.40 -6.13
N LEU A 113 30.58 -13.11 -5.11
CA LEU A 113 29.36 -13.85 -4.80
C LEU A 113 28.18 -12.91 -4.65
N GLU A 114 27.19 -13.04 -5.52
CA GLU A 114 25.87 -12.44 -5.32
C GLU A 114 24.91 -13.50 -4.76
N LEU A 115 24.52 -13.35 -3.50
CA LEU A 115 23.53 -14.21 -2.86
C LEU A 115 22.11 -13.72 -3.14
N ILE A 116 21.30 -14.56 -3.78
CA ILE A 116 19.89 -14.28 -4.07
C ILE A 116 18.98 -15.43 -3.58
N PRO A 117 17.75 -15.15 -3.13
CA PRO A 117 16.81 -16.22 -2.77
C PRO A 117 16.58 -17.20 -3.91
N GLN A 118 16.44 -18.49 -3.58
CA GLN A 118 16.34 -19.55 -4.57
C GLN A 118 15.15 -19.37 -5.53
N GLY A 119 13.98 -18.99 -5.01
CA GLY A 119 12.81 -18.71 -5.84
C GLY A 119 12.91 -17.42 -6.61
N THR A 120 13.65 -16.43 -6.11
CA THR A 120 13.96 -15.20 -6.84
C THR A 120 14.90 -15.47 -8.02
N MET A 121 15.90 -16.33 -7.87
CA MET A 121 16.76 -16.75 -8.98
C MET A 121 15.99 -17.49 -10.06
N ALA A 122 15.10 -18.42 -9.67
CA ALA A 122 14.25 -19.13 -10.62
C ALA A 122 13.39 -18.15 -11.43
N GLU A 123 12.79 -17.17 -10.74
CA GLU A 123 11.96 -16.15 -11.36
C GLU A 123 12.77 -15.19 -12.25
N LYS A 124 13.98 -14.78 -11.84
CA LYS A 124 14.89 -13.98 -12.68
C LYS A 124 15.21 -14.64 -14.01
N CYS A 125 15.38 -15.95 -14.02
CA CYS A 125 15.60 -16.70 -15.26
C CYS A 125 14.30 -16.84 -16.08
N ALA A 126 13.18 -17.14 -15.44
CA ALA A 126 11.89 -17.29 -16.11
C ALA A 126 11.39 -15.96 -16.73
N ALA A 127 11.53 -14.86 -16.01
CA ALA A 127 11.21 -13.52 -16.50
C ALA A 127 12.11 -13.10 -17.66
N GLY A 128 13.43 -13.37 -17.56
CA GLY A 128 14.39 -13.16 -18.65
C GLY A 128 14.01 -13.94 -19.92
N ALA A 129 13.65 -15.22 -19.77
CA ALA A 129 13.17 -16.07 -20.87
C ALA A 129 11.90 -15.50 -21.54
N ALA A 130 11.02 -14.85 -20.77
CA ALA A 130 9.82 -14.21 -21.27
C ALA A 130 10.04 -12.79 -21.85
N GLY A 131 11.29 -12.29 -21.85
CA GLY A 131 11.61 -10.92 -22.29
C GLY A 131 11.17 -9.83 -21.31
N VAL A 132 10.86 -10.20 -20.06
CA VAL A 132 10.49 -9.26 -18.99
C VAL A 132 11.77 -8.75 -18.33
N PRO A 133 12.06 -7.43 -18.33
CA PRO A 133 13.35 -6.90 -17.86
C PRO A 133 13.50 -6.90 -16.34
N ALA A 134 12.41 -6.79 -15.59
CA ALA A 134 12.40 -6.80 -14.13
C ALA A 134 11.01 -7.17 -13.60
N PHE A 135 10.96 -7.66 -12.36
CA PHE A 135 9.73 -8.01 -11.67
C PHE A 135 9.82 -7.68 -10.18
N TYR A 136 8.67 -7.62 -9.51
CA TYR A 136 8.58 -7.38 -8.08
C TYR A 136 8.37 -8.69 -7.32
N THR A 137 9.19 -8.94 -6.30
CA THR A 137 9.04 -10.11 -5.41
C THR A 137 8.97 -9.70 -3.94
N PRO A 138 8.12 -10.35 -3.13
CA PRO A 138 8.10 -10.11 -1.69
C PRO A 138 9.24 -10.85 -0.98
N ALA A 139 9.88 -11.81 -1.65
CA ALA A 139 11.01 -12.54 -1.10
C ALA A 139 12.16 -11.55 -0.81
N ALA A 140 12.79 -11.72 0.35
CA ALA A 140 13.90 -10.90 0.83
C ALA A 140 13.59 -9.42 1.14
N TYR A 141 12.35 -8.93 0.99
CA TYR A 141 12.00 -7.59 1.44
C TYR A 141 12.20 -7.43 2.95
N GLY A 142 12.89 -6.37 3.36
CA GLY A 142 13.20 -6.09 4.75
C GLY A 142 14.40 -6.88 5.27
N THR A 143 14.78 -8.00 4.64
CA THR A 143 15.87 -8.85 5.11
C THR A 143 17.13 -8.04 5.30
N VAL A 144 17.74 -8.19 6.47
CA VAL A 144 18.97 -7.48 6.83
C VAL A 144 20.12 -8.48 7.09
N ALA A 145 21.37 -8.07 7.05
CA ALA A 145 22.55 -8.82 7.45
C ALA A 145 23.40 -7.95 8.38
N VAL A 146 24.16 -8.58 9.29
CA VAL A 146 25.09 -7.89 10.18
C VAL A 146 26.52 -8.30 9.84
N PHE A 147 27.41 -7.34 9.60
CA PHE A 147 28.84 -7.55 9.35
C PHE A 147 29.71 -6.82 10.38
N TRP A 148 30.91 -7.35 10.66
CA TRP A 148 31.91 -6.70 11.50
C TRP A 148 32.86 -5.85 10.65
N THR A 149 32.88 -4.53 10.87
CA THR A 149 34.00 -3.69 10.46
C THR A 149 34.91 -3.48 11.67
N ARG A 150 36.14 -4.03 11.65
CA ARG A 150 37.11 -3.93 12.77
C ARG A 150 37.51 -2.49 13.17
N ASN A 151 37.08 -1.45 12.45
CA ASN A 151 37.54 -0.06 12.65
C ASN A 151 36.63 0.84 13.50
N ARG A 152 35.50 0.36 14.03
CA ARG A 152 34.75 1.07 15.09
C ARG A 152 34.12 0.04 16.01
N ALA A 153 34.46 0.07 17.30
CA ALA A 153 33.99 -0.89 18.28
C ALA A 153 32.48 -0.75 18.62
N ASP A 154 31.76 0.21 18.01
CA ASP A 154 30.44 0.63 18.54
C ASP A 154 29.34 0.76 17.47
N LEU A 155 29.59 0.42 16.19
CA LEU A 155 28.60 0.56 15.10
C LEU A 155 28.40 -0.75 14.32
N GLN A 156 27.34 -1.49 14.68
CA GLN A 156 26.75 -2.52 13.82
C GLN A 156 26.11 -1.85 12.60
N THR A 157 26.62 -2.05 11.38
CA THR A 157 25.89 -1.63 10.18
C THR A 157 24.71 -2.59 9.92
N ILE A 158 23.47 -2.07 9.88
CA ILE A 158 22.27 -2.76 9.35
C ILE A 158 22.53 -2.88 7.86
N ALA A 159 22.64 -4.06 7.26
CA ALA A 159 22.76 -4.18 5.82
C ALA A 159 21.51 -4.82 5.21
N THR A 160 20.61 -4.09 4.57
CA THR A 160 19.40 -4.70 3.98
C THR A 160 19.58 -5.09 2.51
N VAL A 161 18.83 -6.10 2.05
CA VAL A 161 18.77 -6.47 0.63
C VAL A 161 18.31 -5.27 -0.21
N GLN A 162 17.33 -4.50 0.27
CA GLN A 162 16.86 -3.31 -0.45
C GLN A 162 17.84 -2.12 -0.43
N THR A 163 18.69 -1.99 0.58
CA THR A 163 19.62 -0.84 0.71
C THR A 163 20.97 -1.04 0.02
N GLY A 164 21.24 -2.24 -0.51
CA GLY A 164 22.47 -2.48 -1.27
C GLY A 164 23.71 -2.66 -0.40
N GLU A 165 23.55 -3.31 0.75
CA GLU A 165 24.62 -3.38 1.76
C GLU A 165 25.14 -4.82 1.96
N LEU A 166 24.80 -5.75 1.06
CA LEU A 166 25.33 -7.11 1.11
C LEU A 166 26.73 -7.17 0.45
N PRO A 167 27.76 -7.74 1.11
CA PRO A 167 29.06 -7.97 0.50
C PRO A 167 28.93 -8.84 -0.73
N VAL A 168 29.52 -8.37 -1.83
CA VAL A 168 29.65 -9.11 -3.10
C VAL A 168 31.09 -9.61 -3.27
N ARG A 169 32.07 -8.87 -2.75
CA ARG A 169 33.49 -9.27 -2.81
C ARG A 169 34.23 -8.80 -1.56
N TYR A 170 35.10 -9.65 -1.03
CA TYR A 170 36.08 -9.27 0.00
C TYR A 170 37.43 -8.87 -0.63
N GLY A 171 38.20 -8.06 0.08
CA GLY A 171 39.60 -7.76 -0.22
C GLY A 171 40.51 -8.85 0.35
N SER A 172 41.80 -8.81 -0.03
CA SER A 172 42.83 -9.70 0.51
C SER A 172 43.05 -9.51 2.03
N ASP A 173 42.64 -8.36 2.57
CA ASP A 173 42.63 -8.03 4.00
C ASP A 173 41.34 -8.51 4.72
N GLN A 174 40.50 -9.30 4.05
CA GLN A 174 39.19 -9.78 4.51
C GLN A 174 38.19 -8.65 4.83
N LYS A 175 38.41 -7.42 4.36
CA LYS A 175 37.40 -6.35 4.40
C LYS A 175 36.50 -6.42 3.19
N VAL A 176 35.28 -5.90 3.29
CA VAL A 176 34.37 -5.85 2.15
C VAL A 176 34.91 -4.87 1.11
N ALA A 177 35.18 -5.35 -0.10
CA ALA A 177 35.68 -4.56 -1.22
C ALA A 177 34.58 -4.08 -2.15
N VAL A 178 33.49 -4.85 -2.30
CA VAL A 178 32.33 -4.50 -3.14
C VAL A 178 31.06 -4.86 -2.41
N MET A 179 30.09 -3.93 -2.39
CA MET A 179 28.73 -4.12 -1.87
C MET A 179 27.74 -4.34 -3.02
N SER A 180 26.58 -4.92 -2.72
CA SER A 180 25.47 -5.08 -3.64
C SER A 180 24.85 -3.73 -4.01
N LYS A 181 24.03 -3.68 -5.06
CA LYS A 181 23.30 -2.45 -5.41
C LYS A 181 22.00 -2.34 -4.59
N PRO A 182 21.55 -1.11 -4.25
CA PRO A 182 20.21 -0.92 -3.70
C PRO A 182 19.16 -1.31 -4.75
N ARG A 183 18.02 -1.79 -4.26
CA ARG A 183 16.92 -2.28 -5.09
C ARG A 183 15.70 -1.40 -4.90
N GLU A 184 14.97 -1.10 -5.97
CA GLU A 184 13.69 -0.36 -5.88
C GLU A 184 12.72 -1.15 -5.01
N THR A 185 11.93 -0.45 -4.19
CA THR A 185 10.87 -1.09 -3.42
C THR A 185 9.55 -0.42 -3.72
N ARG A 186 8.50 -1.23 -3.78
CA ARG A 186 7.14 -0.75 -4.02
C ARG A 186 6.16 -1.60 -3.22
N GLN A 187 5.09 -0.96 -2.77
CA GLN A 187 4.01 -1.66 -2.07
C GLN A 187 2.91 -2.01 -3.07
N PHE A 188 2.50 -3.28 -3.09
CA PHE A 188 1.37 -3.77 -3.85
C PHE A 188 0.44 -4.55 -2.91
N ASN A 189 -0.86 -4.30 -2.99
CA ASN A 189 -1.86 -5.00 -2.16
C ASN A 189 -1.51 -5.01 -0.66
N GLY A 190 -0.97 -3.90 -0.13
CA GLY A 190 -0.56 -3.79 1.28
C GLY A 190 0.76 -4.49 1.65
N LYS A 191 1.35 -5.25 0.72
CA LYS A 191 2.60 -5.98 0.92
C LYS A 191 3.75 -5.29 0.21
N ASN A 192 4.92 -5.29 0.84
CA ASN A 192 6.11 -4.67 0.27
C ASN A 192 6.87 -5.66 -0.61
N TYR A 193 7.35 -5.17 -1.74
CA TYR A 193 8.11 -5.93 -2.72
C TYR A 193 9.42 -5.22 -3.03
N VAL A 194 10.43 -6.02 -3.36
CA VAL A 194 11.69 -5.56 -3.94
C VAL A 194 11.65 -5.83 -5.45
N MET A 195 12.07 -4.84 -6.25
CA MET A 195 12.25 -5.02 -7.67
C MET A 195 13.57 -5.76 -7.94
N GLU A 196 13.48 -6.82 -8.72
CA GLU A 196 14.59 -7.64 -9.15
C GLU A 196 14.73 -7.56 -10.66
N GLU A 197 15.94 -7.25 -11.13
CA GLU A 197 16.27 -7.32 -12.56
C GLU A 197 16.40 -8.77 -13.00
N SER A 198 15.83 -9.08 -14.16
CA SER A 198 15.98 -10.38 -14.79
C SER A 198 17.44 -10.67 -15.14
N ILE A 199 17.82 -11.93 -15.10
CA ILE A 199 19.14 -12.38 -15.56
C ILE A 199 18.99 -12.70 -17.04
N PHE A 200 19.99 -12.34 -17.85
CA PHE A 200 20.06 -12.72 -19.26
C PHE A 200 21.34 -13.51 -19.48
N GLY A 201 21.22 -14.79 -19.86
CA GLY A 201 22.37 -15.64 -20.13
C GLY A 201 22.98 -15.39 -21.51
N ASP A 202 24.29 -15.44 -21.61
CA ASP A 202 24.96 -15.61 -22.91
C ASP A 202 24.91 -17.07 -23.33
N VAL A 203 25.11 -17.98 -22.36
CA VAL A 203 25.09 -19.42 -22.56
C VAL A 203 24.26 -20.11 -21.49
N ALA A 204 23.48 -21.13 -21.83
CA ALA A 204 22.83 -22.02 -20.89
C ALA A 204 23.29 -23.47 -21.07
N PHE A 205 23.64 -24.14 -19.97
CA PHE A 205 23.87 -25.57 -19.90
C PHE A 205 22.75 -26.21 -19.08
N VAL A 206 22.03 -27.13 -19.69
CA VAL A 206 20.91 -27.83 -19.05
C VAL A 206 20.94 -29.32 -19.37
N ARG A 207 20.50 -30.14 -18.43
CA ARG A 207 20.39 -31.60 -18.62
C ARG A 207 18.93 -32.03 -18.74
N VAL A 208 18.63 -32.82 -19.76
CA VAL A 208 17.27 -33.32 -20.09
C VAL A 208 17.27 -34.84 -20.17
N ASN A 209 16.09 -35.45 -20.14
CA ASN A 209 15.92 -36.89 -20.30
C ASN A 209 16.03 -37.30 -21.76
N LYS A 210 15.13 -36.77 -22.60
CA LYS A 210 15.15 -36.99 -24.05
C LYS A 210 15.23 -35.68 -24.79
N ALA A 211 15.97 -35.67 -25.90
CA ALA A 211 15.95 -34.58 -26.87
C ALA A 211 15.87 -35.13 -28.30
N ASP A 212 15.11 -34.45 -29.17
CA ASP A 212 15.08 -34.76 -30.60
C ASP A 212 16.04 -33.87 -31.42
N ARG A 213 16.22 -34.19 -32.70
CA ARG A 213 17.07 -33.39 -33.62
C ARG A 213 16.56 -31.97 -33.89
N LEU A 214 15.30 -31.65 -33.59
CA LEU A 214 14.78 -30.27 -33.66
C LEU A 214 15.08 -29.47 -32.39
N GLY A 215 15.53 -30.14 -31.33
CA GLY A 215 15.82 -29.56 -30.03
C GLY A 215 14.65 -29.60 -29.06
N ASN A 216 13.54 -30.28 -29.37
CA ASN A 216 12.47 -30.46 -28.38
C ASN A 216 12.96 -31.41 -27.29
N CYS A 217 12.72 -31.06 -26.03
CA CYS A 217 13.19 -31.85 -24.91
C CYS A 217 12.09 -32.21 -23.92
N THR A 218 12.31 -33.33 -23.23
CA THR A 218 11.53 -33.74 -22.06
C THR A 218 12.42 -33.83 -20.82
N PHE A 219 11.87 -33.46 -19.67
CA PHE A 219 12.51 -33.73 -18.38
C PHE A 219 11.93 -35.00 -17.75
N ARG A 220 12.74 -35.69 -16.97
CA ARG A 220 12.30 -36.85 -16.19
C ARG A 220 12.23 -36.50 -14.72
N LYS A 221 11.04 -36.61 -14.12
CA LYS A 221 10.84 -36.36 -12.68
C LYS A 221 11.41 -34.99 -12.28
N ALA A 222 11.98 -34.83 -11.09
CA ALA A 222 12.48 -33.53 -10.61
C ALA A 222 13.75 -33.03 -11.32
N GLN A 223 14.19 -33.67 -12.42
CA GLN A 223 15.24 -33.15 -13.31
C GLN A 223 14.87 -31.79 -13.92
N ASN A 224 13.57 -31.47 -14.04
CA ASN A 224 13.12 -30.18 -14.58
C ASN A 224 13.70 -29.01 -13.77
N ASN A 225 13.42 -28.93 -12.47
CA ASN A 225 13.99 -27.97 -11.53
C ASN A 225 14.35 -26.59 -12.16
N PHE A 226 15.60 -26.18 -12.14
CA PHE A 226 16.11 -24.95 -12.77
C PHE A 226 16.37 -25.09 -14.28
N ASN A 227 16.45 -26.31 -14.81
CA ASN A 227 16.83 -26.55 -16.20
C ASN A 227 15.86 -25.91 -17.19
N GLU A 228 14.55 -25.98 -16.98
CA GLU A 228 13.60 -25.36 -17.92
C GLU A 228 13.75 -23.84 -17.99
N ALA A 229 13.76 -23.16 -16.85
CA ALA A 229 13.85 -21.70 -16.81
C ALA A 229 15.20 -21.20 -17.35
N MET A 230 16.31 -21.89 -17.07
CA MET A 230 17.63 -21.52 -17.58
C MET A 230 17.80 -21.84 -19.06
N GLY A 231 17.28 -22.98 -19.53
CA GLY A 231 17.37 -23.38 -20.93
C GLY A 231 16.60 -22.45 -21.87
N LYS A 232 15.56 -21.78 -21.38
CA LYS A 232 14.80 -20.77 -22.14
C LYS A 232 15.48 -19.38 -22.15
N ASN A 233 16.50 -19.15 -21.33
CA ASN A 233 17.00 -17.82 -20.98
C ASN A 233 18.46 -17.54 -21.40
N ALA A 234 18.87 -18.00 -22.58
CA ALA A 234 20.20 -17.70 -23.10
C ALA A 234 20.21 -17.45 -24.60
N LYS A 235 21.25 -16.75 -25.07
CA LYS A 235 21.53 -16.58 -26.51
C LYS A 235 22.03 -17.87 -27.16
N LEU A 236 22.69 -18.73 -26.39
CA LEU A 236 23.18 -20.04 -26.79
C LEU A 236 22.79 -21.10 -25.74
N THR A 237 21.80 -21.92 -26.03
CA THR A 237 21.39 -23.02 -25.15
C THR A 237 21.94 -24.35 -25.66
N ILE A 238 22.74 -25.00 -24.81
CA ILE A 238 23.34 -26.30 -25.07
C ILE A 238 22.75 -27.32 -24.09
N VAL A 239 22.06 -28.29 -24.65
CA VAL A 239 21.35 -29.34 -23.94
C VAL A 239 22.19 -30.62 -23.90
N GLU A 240 22.40 -31.16 -22.71
CA GLU A 240 22.91 -32.50 -22.45
C GLU A 240 21.73 -33.46 -22.27
N ALA A 241 21.50 -34.36 -23.21
CA ALA A 241 20.39 -35.31 -23.16
C ALA A 241 20.87 -36.69 -22.70
N ASP A 242 20.12 -37.34 -21.80
CA ASP A 242 20.40 -38.73 -21.43
C ASP A 242 20.16 -39.69 -22.61
N GLU A 243 19.18 -39.37 -23.46
CA GLU A 243 18.83 -40.11 -24.67
C GLU A 243 18.48 -39.14 -25.80
N ILE A 244 18.95 -39.43 -27.01
CA ILE A 244 18.57 -38.70 -28.22
C ILE A 244 17.59 -39.58 -29.00
N VAL A 245 16.44 -39.01 -29.36
CA VAL A 245 15.34 -39.72 -30.04
C VAL A 245 15.02 -39.10 -31.39
N GLU A 246 14.27 -39.81 -32.23
CA GLU A 246 13.82 -39.26 -33.50
C GLU A 246 12.65 -38.27 -33.34
N VAL A 247 12.49 -37.40 -34.35
CA VAL A 247 11.38 -36.43 -34.38
C VAL A 247 10.06 -37.18 -34.43
N GLY A 248 9.16 -36.85 -33.51
CA GLY A 248 7.85 -37.48 -33.37
C GLY A 248 7.78 -38.54 -32.27
N GLU A 249 8.91 -38.97 -31.71
CA GLU A 249 8.90 -39.86 -30.53
C GLU A 249 8.53 -39.13 -29.24
N ILE A 250 8.80 -37.82 -29.17
CA ILE A 250 8.27 -36.95 -28.12
C ILE A 250 6.90 -36.47 -28.58
N ALA A 251 5.85 -36.92 -27.90
CA ALA A 251 4.50 -36.41 -28.15
C ALA A 251 4.46 -34.89 -27.92
N PRO A 252 3.78 -34.09 -28.77
CA PRO A 252 3.78 -32.63 -28.68
C PRO A 252 3.40 -32.07 -27.30
N GLU A 253 2.43 -32.69 -26.64
CA GLU A 253 1.95 -32.34 -25.30
C GLU A 253 2.96 -32.61 -24.18
N ASN A 254 4.01 -33.41 -24.46
CA ASN A 254 5.07 -33.76 -23.52
C ASN A 254 6.36 -32.94 -23.73
N VAL A 255 6.38 -31.99 -24.68
CA VAL A 255 7.52 -31.10 -24.91
C VAL A 255 7.58 -30.06 -23.80
N HIS A 256 8.54 -30.22 -22.89
CA HIS A 256 8.74 -29.30 -21.76
C HIS A 256 9.62 -28.10 -22.14
N LEU A 257 10.67 -28.35 -22.93
CA LEU A 257 11.54 -27.32 -23.49
C LEU A 257 11.42 -27.36 -25.02
N PRO A 258 10.69 -26.41 -25.63
CA PRO A 258 10.51 -26.37 -27.08
C PRO A 258 11.82 -26.09 -27.81
N GLY A 259 12.00 -26.73 -28.97
CA GLY A 259 13.23 -26.64 -29.73
C GLY A 259 13.63 -25.24 -30.19
N ILE A 260 12.73 -24.26 -30.19
CA ILE A 260 13.07 -22.86 -30.48
C ILE A 260 14.08 -22.26 -29.50
N TYR A 261 14.10 -22.74 -28.25
CA TYR A 261 15.00 -22.26 -27.20
C TYR A 261 16.33 -23.02 -27.16
N VAL A 262 16.50 -24.06 -27.96
CA VAL A 262 17.65 -24.96 -27.93
C VAL A 262 18.47 -24.76 -29.19
N ASP A 263 19.77 -24.52 -29.07
CA ASP A 263 20.65 -24.36 -30.22
C ASP A 263 21.43 -25.64 -30.54
N ARG A 264 21.83 -26.37 -29.49
CA ARG A 264 22.70 -27.54 -29.60
C ARG A 264 22.28 -28.62 -28.62
N VAL A 265 22.31 -29.87 -29.07
CA VAL A 265 22.01 -31.07 -28.28
C VAL A 265 23.23 -32.00 -28.33
N ILE A 266 23.65 -32.52 -27.19
CA ILE A 266 24.68 -33.57 -27.09
C ILE A 266 24.16 -34.73 -26.24
N LEU A 267 24.66 -35.93 -26.53
CA LEU A 267 24.41 -37.11 -25.69
C LEU A 267 25.30 -37.03 -24.45
N SER A 268 24.70 -37.26 -23.28
CA SER A 268 25.40 -37.33 -22.00
C SER A 268 26.39 -38.49 -21.98
N THR A 269 27.64 -38.21 -21.62
CA THR A 269 28.67 -39.24 -21.35
C THR A 269 28.78 -39.56 -19.87
N GLU A 270 28.25 -38.70 -18.99
CA GLU A 270 28.35 -38.84 -17.55
C GLU A 270 27.11 -39.55 -16.97
N ARG A 271 27.35 -40.51 -16.07
CA ARG A 271 26.27 -41.18 -15.35
C ARG A 271 25.71 -40.28 -14.26
N LYS A 272 24.39 -40.38 -14.03
CA LYS A 272 23.73 -39.72 -12.91
C LYS A 272 24.24 -40.30 -11.58
N GLN A 273 24.46 -39.43 -10.61
CA GLN A 273 24.94 -39.80 -9.28
C GLN A 273 23.92 -39.37 -8.21
N ILE A 274 23.90 -40.10 -7.09
CA ILE A 274 23.09 -39.76 -5.92
C ILE A 274 24.01 -39.10 -4.89
N GLU A 275 23.67 -37.88 -4.46
CA GLU A 275 24.50 -37.13 -3.52
C GLU A 275 24.41 -37.70 -2.09
N LYS A 276 23.20 -37.95 -1.58
CA LYS A 276 22.97 -38.59 -0.28
C LYS A 276 21.96 -39.73 -0.40
N LEU A 277 22.48 -40.94 -0.52
CA LEU A 277 21.66 -42.14 -0.58
C LEU A 277 21.02 -42.42 0.79
N THR A 278 19.69 -42.35 0.86
CA THR A 278 18.92 -42.48 2.10
C THR A 278 17.74 -43.42 1.89
N PHE A 279 17.65 -44.48 2.70
CA PHE A 279 16.59 -45.48 2.60
C PHE A 279 15.50 -45.27 3.66
N ALA A 280 14.31 -45.81 3.40
CA ALA A 280 13.21 -45.89 4.35
C ALA A 280 13.64 -46.49 5.68
N LYS A 281 13.11 -45.94 6.77
CA LYS A 281 13.34 -46.32 8.17
C LYS A 281 12.00 -46.36 8.91
N SER A 282 11.95 -47.02 10.06
CA SER A 282 10.73 -46.97 10.90
C SER A 282 10.48 -45.53 11.39
N ALA A 283 9.24 -45.23 11.79
CA ALA A 283 8.90 -43.91 12.33
C ALA A 283 9.76 -43.55 13.56
N GLU A 284 10.00 -44.52 14.43
CA GLU A 284 10.86 -44.38 15.62
C GLU A 284 12.31 -44.05 15.23
N GLU A 285 12.85 -44.75 14.23
CA GLU A 285 14.22 -44.53 13.74
C GLU A 285 14.38 -43.16 13.06
N ILE A 286 13.37 -42.69 12.33
CA ILE A 286 13.35 -41.36 11.72
C ILE A 286 13.44 -40.29 12.82
N VAL A 287 12.57 -40.37 13.83
CA VAL A 287 12.53 -39.40 14.93
C VAL A 287 13.81 -39.45 15.77
N GLN A 288 14.35 -40.65 16.03
CA GLN A 288 15.60 -40.81 16.76
C GLN A 288 16.79 -40.21 15.99
N SER A 289 16.86 -40.44 14.68
CA SER A 289 17.94 -39.91 13.83
C SER A 289 17.89 -38.38 13.71
N ALA A 290 16.69 -37.79 13.60
CA ALA A 290 16.50 -36.34 13.55
C ALA A 290 16.78 -35.66 14.91
N SER A 291 16.53 -36.35 16.02
CA SER A 291 16.78 -35.84 17.37
C SER A 291 18.27 -35.86 17.72
N GLY A 292 19.04 -36.85 17.25
CA GLY A 292 20.47 -36.96 17.54
C GLY A 292 20.76 -37.23 19.02
N ALA A 293 21.92 -36.81 19.54
CA ALA A 293 22.29 -36.91 20.96
C ALA A 293 21.53 -35.90 21.85
N ASP A 294 20.20 -35.99 21.84
CA ASP A 294 19.27 -35.09 22.52
C ASP A 294 19.25 -35.34 24.04
N GLN A 295 20.02 -34.56 24.80
CA GLN A 295 19.99 -34.62 26.27
C GLN A 295 18.62 -34.16 26.79
N GLY A 296 17.77 -35.13 27.15
CA GLY A 296 16.46 -34.89 27.77
C GLY A 296 15.28 -34.79 26.80
N GLY A 297 15.38 -35.36 25.59
CA GLY A 297 14.24 -35.51 24.65
C GLY A 297 13.60 -34.18 24.21
N LYS A 298 14.38 -33.10 24.12
CA LYS A 298 13.89 -31.77 23.75
C LYS A 298 13.51 -31.70 22.27
N ARG A 299 14.34 -32.22 21.37
CA ARG A 299 14.12 -32.24 19.92
C ARG A 299 13.02 -33.20 19.55
N GLU A 300 12.95 -34.36 20.20
CA GLU A 300 11.85 -35.29 20.02
C GLU A 300 10.50 -34.63 20.35
N ARG A 301 10.43 -33.88 21.46
CA ARG A 301 9.23 -33.09 21.83
C ARG A 301 8.88 -32.03 20.79
N ILE A 302 9.87 -31.35 20.21
CA ILE A 302 9.64 -30.35 19.15
C ILE A 302 9.02 -31.03 17.93
N ILE A 303 9.55 -32.17 17.48
CA ILE A 303 9.03 -32.90 16.31
C ILE A 303 7.60 -33.37 16.59
N LYS A 304 7.34 -33.98 17.76
CA LYS A 304 6.00 -34.42 18.18
C LYS A 304 4.99 -33.26 18.20
N ARG A 305 5.38 -32.09 18.72
CA ARG A 305 4.50 -30.92 18.76
C ARG A 305 4.26 -30.33 17.38
N ALA A 306 5.28 -30.26 16.54
CA ALA A 306 5.16 -29.75 15.17
C ALA A 306 4.26 -30.65 14.32
N ALA A 307 4.35 -31.97 14.47
CA ALA A 307 3.49 -32.92 13.76
C ALA A 307 1.99 -32.72 14.04
N GLN A 308 1.61 -32.27 15.25
CA GLN A 308 0.21 -31.97 15.60
C GLN A 308 -0.40 -30.79 14.83
N GLU A 309 0.42 -29.99 14.14
CA GLU A 309 -0.06 -28.89 13.31
C GLU A 309 -0.53 -29.37 11.93
N LEU A 310 -0.14 -30.58 11.52
CA LEU A 310 -0.51 -31.19 10.26
C LEU A 310 -1.94 -31.75 10.36
N LYS A 311 -2.78 -31.35 9.41
CA LYS A 311 -4.17 -31.79 9.30
C LYS A 311 -4.42 -32.40 7.93
N ASP A 312 -5.50 -33.17 7.86
CA ASP A 312 -5.92 -33.84 6.64
C ASP A 312 -6.18 -32.85 5.50
N GLY A 313 -5.71 -33.19 4.30
CA GLY A 313 -5.86 -32.40 3.08
C GLY A 313 -4.88 -31.22 2.94
N MET A 314 -3.92 -31.03 3.86
CA MET A 314 -3.00 -29.89 3.80
C MET A 314 -1.87 -30.06 2.77
N TYR A 315 -1.53 -28.96 2.10
CA TYR A 315 -0.30 -28.78 1.34
C TYR A 315 0.81 -28.24 2.23
N VAL A 316 1.89 -29.00 2.36
CA VAL A 316 2.93 -28.76 3.38
C VAL A 316 4.31 -28.68 2.75
N ASN A 317 5.06 -27.61 3.05
CA ASN A 317 6.48 -27.53 2.75
C ASN A 317 7.31 -27.74 4.03
N LEU A 318 8.38 -28.53 3.92
CA LEU A 318 9.26 -28.87 5.04
C LEU A 318 10.72 -28.51 4.71
N GLY A 319 11.28 -27.62 5.50
CA GLY A 319 12.70 -27.30 5.50
C GLY A 319 13.55 -28.42 6.11
N ILE A 320 14.86 -28.37 5.86
CA ILE A 320 15.82 -29.37 6.33
C ILE A 320 15.86 -29.49 7.87
N GLY A 321 16.24 -30.66 8.37
CA GLY A 321 16.44 -30.92 9.81
C GLY A 321 15.19 -31.45 10.49
N LEU A 322 14.86 -30.90 11.68
CA LEU A 322 13.70 -31.34 12.48
C LEU A 322 12.36 -31.37 11.71
N PRO A 323 12.03 -30.42 10.80
CA PRO A 323 10.78 -30.45 10.07
C PRO A 323 10.59 -31.72 9.22
N LEU A 324 11.65 -32.26 8.61
CA LEU A 324 11.57 -33.46 7.75
C LEU A 324 11.14 -34.72 8.52
N ALA A 325 11.26 -34.74 9.85
CA ALA A 325 10.82 -35.87 10.67
C ALA A 325 9.34 -35.79 11.05
N THR A 326 8.68 -34.64 10.86
CA THR A 326 7.28 -34.46 11.27
C THR A 326 6.27 -35.36 10.56
N PRO A 327 6.44 -35.71 9.26
CA PRO A 327 5.50 -36.61 8.59
C PRO A 327 5.48 -38.04 9.15
N ALA A 328 6.58 -38.48 9.77
CA ALA A 328 6.67 -39.83 10.37
C ALA A 328 5.76 -40.01 11.59
N LEU A 329 5.22 -38.92 12.14
CA LEU A 329 4.38 -38.91 13.35
C LEU A 329 2.91 -38.55 13.08
N ILE A 330 2.52 -38.48 11.80
CA ILE A 330 1.14 -38.20 11.42
C ILE A 330 0.25 -39.41 11.78
N PRO A 331 -0.88 -39.21 12.49
CA PRO A 331 -1.80 -40.30 12.82
C PRO A 331 -2.38 -41.01 11.60
N GLU A 332 -2.78 -42.25 11.78
CA GLU A 332 -3.51 -43.02 10.76
C GLU A 332 -4.83 -42.28 10.38
N GLY A 333 -5.08 -42.15 9.08
CA GLY A 333 -6.24 -41.43 8.54
C GLY A 333 -6.05 -39.93 8.28
N VAL A 334 -4.85 -39.38 8.50
CA VAL A 334 -4.51 -37.99 8.12
C VAL A 334 -3.56 -38.01 6.93
N GLU A 335 -3.98 -37.42 5.81
CA GLU A 335 -3.14 -37.27 4.62
C GLU A 335 -2.69 -35.82 4.42
N VAL A 336 -1.38 -35.64 4.19
CA VAL A 336 -0.80 -34.38 3.73
C VAL A 336 -0.08 -34.57 2.39
N ILE A 337 -0.10 -33.50 1.59
CA ILE A 337 0.60 -33.42 0.32
C ILE A 337 1.89 -32.63 0.53
N LEU A 338 3.03 -33.33 0.49
CA LEU A 338 4.34 -32.71 0.67
C LEU A 338 4.78 -32.02 -0.62
N GLN A 339 5.01 -30.72 -0.54
CA GLN A 339 5.58 -29.91 -1.60
C GLN A 339 7.08 -29.72 -1.36
N SER A 340 7.88 -29.92 -2.40
CA SER A 340 9.32 -29.72 -2.41
C SER A 340 9.71 -28.68 -3.46
N GLU A 341 10.51 -27.71 -3.02
CA GLU A 341 10.93 -26.53 -3.78
C GLU A 341 11.73 -26.83 -5.07
N ASN A 342 12.28 -28.05 -5.21
CA ASN A 342 12.94 -28.51 -6.43
C ASN A 342 11.97 -29.03 -7.51
N GLY A 343 10.66 -28.91 -7.30
CA GLY A 343 9.66 -29.16 -8.34
C GLY A 343 8.87 -30.45 -8.16
N ILE A 344 8.55 -30.81 -6.91
CA ILE A 344 7.72 -31.99 -6.59
C ILE A 344 6.52 -31.55 -5.75
N LEU A 345 5.31 -31.95 -6.14
CA LEU A 345 4.11 -31.89 -5.31
C LEU A 345 3.61 -33.32 -5.09
N GLY A 346 3.48 -33.75 -3.84
CA GLY A 346 3.25 -35.16 -3.51
C GLY A 346 4.55 -35.95 -3.32
N MET A 347 5.55 -35.34 -2.67
CA MET A 347 6.78 -36.04 -2.29
C MET A 347 6.47 -37.21 -1.34
N GLY A 348 6.97 -38.39 -1.67
CA GLY A 348 6.77 -39.62 -0.92
C GLY A 348 7.83 -39.82 0.18
N GLN A 349 7.83 -41.03 0.74
CA GLN A 349 8.81 -41.45 1.74
C GLN A 349 10.19 -41.66 1.10
N TYR A 350 11.22 -41.83 1.93
CA TYR A 350 12.51 -42.37 1.48
C TYR A 350 12.31 -43.73 0.76
N PRO A 351 13.08 -44.04 -0.30
CA PRO A 351 12.92 -45.26 -1.08
C PRO A 351 13.31 -46.53 -0.30
N GLN A 352 12.72 -47.66 -0.68
CA GLN A 352 13.30 -48.97 -0.36
C GLN A 352 14.49 -49.28 -1.29
N ARG A 353 15.31 -50.28 -0.94
CA ARG A 353 16.44 -50.69 -1.79
C ARG A 353 15.93 -51.12 -3.18
N GLY A 354 16.53 -50.58 -4.23
CA GLY A 354 16.14 -50.77 -5.63
C GLY A 354 15.13 -49.75 -6.15
N GLN A 355 14.59 -48.86 -5.29
CA GLN A 355 13.68 -47.78 -5.67
C GLN A 355 14.38 -46.41 -5.71
N GLU A 356 15.66 -46.34 -5.34
CA GLU A 356 16.43 -45.10 -5.38
C GLU A 356 16.55 -44.54 -6.80
N ASP A 357 16.38 -43.23 -6.93
CA ASP A 357 16.43 -42.54 -8.21
C ASP A 357 17.24 -41.24 -8.08
N PRO A 358 18.25 -41.02 -8.94
CA PRO A 358 19.05 -39.80 -8.89
C PRO A 358 18.28 -38.53 -9.22
N ASP A 359 17.12 -38.62 -9.86
CA ASP A 359 16.26 -37.46 -10.17
C ASP A 359 15.17 -37.21 -9.12
N LEU A 360 15.13 -38.00 -8.02
CA LEU A 360 14.18 -37.79 -6.92
C LEU A 360 14.93 -37.57 -5.61
N ILE A 361 15.16 -36.29 -5.31
CA ILE A 361 15.78 -35.86 -4.06
C ILE A 361 14.94 -34.79 -3.37
N ASN A 362 15.06 -34.70 -2.05
CA ASN A 362 14.49 -33.61 -1.26
C ASN A 362 15.46 -32.39 -1.21
N PRO A 363 15.10 -31.27 -0.57
CA PRO A 363 15.98 -30.10 -0.43
C PRO A 363 17.26 -30.39 0.37
N GLY A 364 17.26 -31.43 1.21
CA GLY A 364 18.42 -31.96 1.93
C GLY A 364 19.37 -32.79 1.07
N LYS A 365 19.03 -33.01 -0.21
CA LYS A 365 19.75 -33.84 -1.21
C LYS A 365 19.65 -35.35 -0.96
N GLU A 366 18.67 -35.76 -0.15
CA GLU A 366 18.41 -37.15 0.19
C GLU A 366 17.40 -37.76 -0.79
N THR A 367 17.56 -39.03 -1.14
CA THR A 367 16.67 -39.74 -2.06
C THR A 367 15.25 -39.86 -1.55
N VAL A 368 14.25 -39.63 -2.41
CA VAL A 368 12.82 -39.74 -2.07
C VAL A 368 12.06 -40.50 -3.17
N THR A 369 10.81 -40.88 -2.86
CA THR A 369 9.85 -41.45 -3.82
C THR A 369 8.76 -40.42 -4.16
N LEU A 370 7.83 -40.78 -5.05
CA LEU A 370 6.63 -40.00 -5.35
C LEU A 370 5.41 -40.74 -4.80
N LYS A 371 4.45 -40.00 -4.25
CA LYS A 371 3.12 -40.54 -3.95
C LYS A 371 2.29 -40.68 -5.22
N ASP A 372 1.24 -41.50 -5.15
CA ASP A 372 0.20 -41.52 -6.17
C ASP A 372 -0.45 -40.13 -6.30
N GLY A 373 -0.69 -39.69 -7.53
CA GLY A 373 -1.21 -38.34 -7.82
C GLY A 373 -0.18 -37.20 -7.73
N ALA A 374 1.11 -37.51 -7.56
CA ALA A 374 2.16 -36.50 -7.54
C ALA A 374 2.30 -35.76 -8.88
N SER A 375 2.69 -34.49 -8.83
CA SER A 375 3.02 -33.66 -10.00
C SER A 375 4.44 -33.10 -9.94
N ILE A 376 5.00 -32.83 -11.12
CA ILE A 376 6.39 -32.45 -11.33
C ILE A 376 6.46 -31.24 -12.25
N PHE A 377 7.30 -30.26 -11.90
CA PHE A 377 7.39 -28.98 -12.60
C PHE A 377 8.75 -28.30 -12.35
N GLY A 378 9.00 -27.16 -12.99
CA GLY A 378 10.21 -26.37 -12.76
C GLY A 378 10.19 -25.62 -11.43
N SER A 379 11.38 -25.27 -10.92
CA SER A 379 11.54 -24.52 -9.67
C SER A 379 10.81 -23.18 -9.68
N HIS A 380 10.74 -22.51 -10.83
CA HIS A 380 10.05 -21.23 -10.99
C HIS A 380 8.55 -21.35 -10.65
N GLU A 381 7.88 -22.40 -11.14
CA GLU A 381 6.49 -22.70 -10.81
C GLU A 381 6.34 -23.11 -9.35
N SER A 382 7.25 -23.94 -8.84
CA SER A 382 7.29 -24.39 -7.44
C SER A 382 7.30 -23.22 -6.46
N PHE A 383 8.22 -22.26 -6.65
CA PHE A 383 8.28 -21.05 -5.83
C PHE A 383 7.14 -20.07 -6.14
N GLY A 384 6.59 -20.09 -7.36
CA GLY A 384 5.36 -19.39 -7.70
C GLY A 384 4.20 -19.79 -6.80
N MET A 385 3.99 -21.11 -6.59
CA MET A 385 2.95 -21.64 -5.69
C MET A 385 3.15 -21.18 -4.23
N ILE A 386 4.39 -21.24 -3.75
CA ILE A 386 4.78 -20.78 -2.41
C ILE A 386 4.45 -19.28 -2.26
N ARG A 387 4.96 -18.43 -3.16
CA ARG A 387 4.73 -16.98 -3.09
C ARG A 387 3.27 -16.59 -3.28
N ALA A 388 2.51 -17.38 -4.05
CA ALA A 388 1.07 -17.20 -4.22
C ALA A 388 0.25 -17.62 -2.99
N GLY A 389 0.88 -18.22 -1.97
CA GLY A 389 0.20 -18.66 -0.75
C GLY A 389 -0.71 -19.87 -1.01
N LYS A 390 -0.26 -20.80 -1.85
CA LYS A 390 -0.95 -22.08 -2.13
C LYS A 390 -0.52 -23.20 -1.19
N ILE A 391 0.46 -22.94 -0.33
CA ILE A 391 0.95 -23.86 0.69
C ILE A 391 0.28 -23.50 2.01
N ASP A 392 -0.37 -24.45 2.67
CA ASP A 392 -1.08 -24.23 3.94
C ASP A 392 -0.09 -24.03 5.08
N ILE A 393 0.94 -24.88 5.14
CA ILE A 393 1.93 -24.90 6.21
C ILE A 393 3.35 -24.96 5.64
N THR A 394 4.22 -24.12 6.17
CA THR A 394 5.68 -24.25 6.02
C THR A 394 6.32 -24.46 7.38
N MET A 395 7.09 -25.53 7.51
CA MET A 395 7.89 -25.79 8.71
C MET A 395 9.37 -25.69 8.38
N LEU A 396 10.13 -24.88 9.10
CA LEU A 396 11.57 -24.71 8.86
C LEU A 396 12.37 -24.57 10.16
N GLY A 397 13.67 -24.79 10.08
CA GLY A 397 14.59 -24.37 11.14
C GLY A 397 14.91 -22.87 11.05
N ALA A 398 15.38 -22.29 12.15
CA ALA A 398 15.97 -20.95 12.15
C ALA A 398 17.20 -20.88 13.07
N LEU A 399 18.09 -19.93 12.77
CA LEU A 399 19.23 -19.60 13.63
C LEU A 399 18.77 -18.85 14.87
N GLN A 400 17.84 -17.91 14.75
CA GLN A 400 17.26 -17.13 15.85
C GLN A 400 15.86 -16.65 15.43
N VAL A 401 15.00 -16.34 16.42
CA VAL A 401 13.71 -15.67 16.21
C VAL A 401 13.49 -14.52 17.20
N SER A 402 12.71 -13.51 16.80
CA SER A 402 12.32 -12.40 17.67
C SER A 402 10.94 -12.63 18.32
N GLU A 403 10.61 -11.85 19.36
CA GLU A 403 9.26 -11.85 19.96
C GLU A 403 8.16 -11.36 19.00
N HIS A 404 8.55 -10.71 17.90
CA HIS A 404 7.66 -10.22 16.85
C HIS A 404 7.44 -11.24 15.72
N GLY A 405 8.12 -12.40 15.76
CA GLY A 405 8.01 -13.43 14.74
C GLY A 405 9.02 -13.32 13.59
N ASP A 406 10.04 -12.45 13.70
CA ASP A 406 11.13 -12.36 12.73
C ASP A 406 12.07 -13.57 12.85
N LEU A 407 12.59 -14.07 11.72
CA LEU A 407 13.52 -15.21 11.71
C LEU A 407 14.82 -14.90 10.97
N ALA A 408 15.93 -15.42 11.51
CA ALA A 408 17.24 -15.35 10.90
C ALA A 408 17.66 -16.72 10.35
N ASN A 409 18.04 -16.80 9.06
CA ASN A 409 18.30 -18.09 8.42
C ASN A 409 19.65 -18.25 7.67
N PHE A 410 20.36 -17.18 7.30
CA PHE A 410 21.40 -17.30 6.24
C PHE A 410 22.83 -16.87 6.60
N MET A 411 23.05 -15.95 7.55
CA MET A 411 24.40 -15.48 7.89
C MET A 411 24.63 -15.27 9.39
N LEU A 412 25.80 -15.71 9.86
CA LEU A 412 26.39 -15.36 11.16
C LEU A 412 27.82 -14.86 10.91
N PRO A 413 28.36 -13.96 11.76
CA PRO A 413 29.74 -13.48 11.62
C PRO A 413 30.75 -14.61 11.41
N GLY A 414 31.44 -14.62 10.26
CA GLY A 414 32.49 -15.59 9.92
C GLY A 414 32.03 -16.93 9.33
N LYS A 415 30.74 -17.13 9.02
CA LYS A 415 30.22 -18.32 8.31
C LYS A 415 29.15 -17.94 7.30
N VAL A 416 29.26 -18.46 6.07
CA VAL A 416 28.31 -18.20 4.99
C VAL A 416 27.65 -19.51 4.57
N LYS A 417 26.42 -19.76 5.04
CA LYS A 417 25.67 -20.97 4.64
C LYS A 417 24.85 -20.76 3.36
N GLY A 418 24.34 -19.55 3.14
CA GLY A 418 23.51 -19.18 1.98
C GLY A 418 22.04 -18.94 2.35
N ILE A 419 21.32 -18.25 1.46
CA ILE A 419 19.92 -17.84 1.65
C ILE A 419 18.96 -19.03 1.48
N GLY A 420 19.20 -19.87 0.47
CA GLY A 420 18.36 -21.01 0.10
C GLY A 420 16.92 -20.62 -0.25
N GLY A 421 16.00 -21.58 -0.13
CA GLY A 421 14.55 -21.36 -0.34
C GLY A 421 13.81 -20.68 0.81
N ALA A 422 14.42 -20.57 1.99
CA ALA A 422 13.71 -20.15 3.21
C ALA A 422 13.07 -18.76 3.12
N MET A 423 13.69 -17.81 2.41
CA MET A 423 13.10 -16.47 2.24
C MET A 423 11.85 -16.48 1.36
N ASP A 424 11.77 -17.37 0.38
CA ASP A 424 10.57 -17.57 -0.43
C ASP A 424 9.48 -18.29 0.38
N LEU A 425 9.87 -19.31 1.17
CA LEU A 425 8.96 -20.11 2.00
C LEU A 425 8.17 -19.29 3.02
N VAL A 426 8.72 -18.18 3.48
CA VAL A 426 8.05 -17.27 4.43
C VAL A 426 7.54 -16.00 3.76
N ALA A 427 7.57 -15.95 2.42
CA ALA A 427 7.24 -14.75 1.68
C ALA A 427 5.73 -14.44 1.70
N ASN A 428 4.84 -15.37 2.07
CA ASN A 428 3.39 -15.14 2.11
C ASN A 428 2.73 -15.60 3.42
N PRO A 429 3.04 -14.96 4.56
CA PRO A 429 2.54 -15.36 5.87
C PRO A 429 1.03 -15.07 6.06
N GLU A 430 0.40 -14.33 5.15
CA GLU A 430 -1.04 -14.05 5.17
C GLU A 430 -1.88 -15.27 4.82
N ARG A 431 -1.32 -16.20 4.04
CA ARG A 431 -2.01 -17.42 3.57
C ARG A 431 -1.32 -18.70 3.98
N THR A 432 -0.03 -18.64 4.28
CA THR A 432 0.77 -19.80 4.70
C THR A 432 1.14 -19.68 6.17
N LYS A 433 0.79 -20.68 6.99
CA LYS A 433 1.21 -20.76 8.38
C LYS A 433 2.69 -21.17 8.46
N VAL A 434 3.51 -20.30 9.01
CA VAL A 434 4.96 -20.54 9.18
C VAL A 434 5.25 -21.06 10.59
N ILE A 435 5.91 -22.21 10.70
CA ILE A 435 6.30 -22.82 11.97
C ILE A 435 7.83 -22.96 12.00
N VAL A 436 8.46 -22.37 13.01
CA VAL A 436 9.90 -22.51 13.23
C VAL A 436 10.16 -23.60 14.27
N THR A 437 10.93 -24.61 13.88
CA THR A 437 11.36 -25.70 14.78
C THR A 437 12.80 -25.48 15.21
N MET A 438 13.01 -25.15 16.49
CA MET A 438 14.36 -24.96 17.03
C MET A 438 14.41 -25.09 18.55
N GLU A 439 15.59 -25.38 19.09
CA GLU A 439 15.86 -25.21 20.52
C GLU A 439 15.90 -23.72 20.90
N HIS A 440 15.59 -23.41 22.17
CA HIS A 440 15.58 -22.04 22.69
C HIS A 440 16.97 -21.45 22.91
N VAL A 441 18.02 -22.28 22.96
CA VAL A 441 19.42 -21.85 23.14
C VAL A 441 20.34 -22.48 22.11
N ASP A 442 21.47 -21.83 21.84
CA ASP A 442 22.55 -22.42 21.06
C ASP A 442 23.40 -23.41 21.91
N ARG A 443 24.41 -24.03 21.29
CA ARG A 443 25.32 -24.98 21.98
C ARG A 443 26.14 -24.35 23.11
N LYS A 444 26.20 -23.02 23.19
CA LYS A 444 26.90 -22.25 24.22
C LYS A 444 25.95 -21.73 25.31
N GLY A 445 24.65 -22.04 25.23
CA GLY A 445 23.64 -21.58 26.17
C GLY A 445 23.07 -20.19 25.87
N ASN A 446 23.43 -19.55 24.75
CA ASN A 446 22.90 -18.23 24.41
C ASN A 446 21.44 -18.34 23.93
N PRO A 447 20.55 -17.40 24.31
CA PRO A 447 19.17 -17.39 23.83
C PRO A 447 19.08 -17.26 22.31
N LYS A 448 18.21 -18.09 21.70
CA LYS A 448 17.82 -18.02 20.30
C LYS A 448 16.48 -17.31 20.09
N ILE A 449 15.72 -17.08 21.16
CA ILE A 449 14.51 -16.23 21.19
C ILE A 449 14.91 -14.89 21.82
N LEU A 450 14.75 -13.79 21.09
CA LEU A 450 15.20 -12.46 21.50
C LEU A 450 14.03 -11.47 21.59
N LYS A 451 14.05 -10.54 22.56
CA LYS A 451 13.01 -9.49 22.75
C LYS A 451 12.91 -8.59 21.51
N ARG A 452 13.84 -7.64 21.40
CA ARG A 452 14.27 -7.14 20.10
C ARG A 452 15.46 -7.95 19.64
N SER A 453 15.52 -8.16 18.34
CA SER A 453 16.63 -8.71 17.58
C SER A 453 17.86 -7.77 17.68
N ALA A 454 18.41 -7.56 18.88
CA ALA A 454 19.45 -6.56 19.16
C ALA A 454 20.85 -6.96 18.63
N SER A 455 21.02 -8.21 18.20
CA SER A 455 22.15 -8.67 17.38
C SER A 455 21.75 -9.01 15.94
N LEU A 456 20.52 -8.67 15.56
CA LEU A 456 19.81 -9.17 14.39
C LEU A 456 19.17 -8.00 13.69
N ARG A 457 20.03 -7.23 13.04
CA ARG A 457 19.61 -6.46 11.89
C ARG A 457 19.54 -7.53 10.79
N THR A 458 18.49 -8.38 10.79
CA THR A 458 18.05 -9.33 9.72
C THR A 458 16.54 -9.49 9.71
N VAL A 459 15.76 -8.69 8.95
CA VAL A 459 14.30 -8.63 9.16
C VAL A 459 13.44 -8.57 7.90
N ALA A 460 12.99 -9.71 7.36
CA ALA A 460 11.65 -9.71 6.77
C ALA A 460 10.68 -9.34 7.90
N ARG A 461 10.06 -8.16 7.84
CA ARG A 461 9.19 -7.65 8.92
C ARG A 461 7.95 -8.51 8.98
N PHE A 462 7.80 -9.27 10.08
CA PHE A 462 6.53 -9.85 10.44
C PHE A 462 5.80 -8.82 11.30
N ARG A 463 4.75 -8.23 10.73
CA ARG A 463 3.79 -7.52 11.57
C ARG A 463 2.96 -8.59 12.26
N GLN A 464 2.95 -8.61 13.60
CA GLN A 464 1.91 -9.29 14.35
C GLN A 464 0.54 -8.87 13.81
N PRO A 465 -0.47 -9.76 13.84
CA PRO A 465 -1.83 -9.46 13.43
C PRO A 465 -2.46 -8.46 14.40
N GLY A 466 -2.18 -7.19 14.15
CA GLY A 466 -2.85 -6.02 14.71
C GLY A 466 -3.06 -4.94 13.64
N ALA A 467 -2.88 -5.29 12.36
CA ALA A 467 -3.29 -4.46 11.25
C ALA A 467 -4.65 -4.98 10.78
N PHE A 468 -5.67 -4.15 10.99
CA PHE A 468 -6.98 -4.25 10.39
C PHE A 468 -6.92 -4.98 9.05
N ARG A 469 -7.66 -6.09 8.93
CA ARG A 469 -8.00 -6.70 7.65
C ARG A 469 -8.34 -5.55 6.70
N THR A 470 -7.54 -5.25 5.69
CA THR A 470 -8.07 -4.50 4.56
C THR A 470 -8.97 -5.47 3.82
N MET A 471 -10.19 -5.62 4.33
CA MET A 471 -11.34 -5.85 3.46
C MET A 471 -11.22 -4.85 2.31
N GLY A 472 -11.60 -5.25 1.09
CA GLY A 472 -11.66 -4.32 -0.03
C GLY A 472 -12.30 -3.00 0.42
N SER A 473 -11.75 -1.86 -0.01
CA SER A 473 -12.30 -0.57 0.39
C SER A 473 -13.66 -0.38 -0.29
N ILE A 474 -14.74 -0.39 0.49
CA ILE A 474 -16.09 -0.09 0.00
C ILE A 474 -16.25 1.42 -0.15
N SER A 475 -15.72 2.19 0.78
CA SER A 475 -15.75 3.66 0.77
C SER A 475 -14.42 4.27 0.32
N ALA A 476 -14.49 5.45 -0.29
CA ALA A 476 -13.31 6.24 -0.64
C ALA A 476 -12.57 6.76 0.60
N PHE A 477 -13.24 6.82 1.76
CA PHE A 477 -12.65 7.24 3.04
C PHE A 477 -11.76 6.16 3.68
N ASP A 478 -12.00 4.90 3.36
CA ASP A 478 -11.18 3.75 3.81
C ASP A 478 -10.19 3.29 2.74
N SER A 479 -10.35 3.80 1.52
CA SER A 479 -9.49 3.47 0.39
C SER A 479 -8.03 3.84 0.65
N VAL A 480 -7.13 2.86 0.52
CA VAL A 480 -5.69 3.10 0.58
C VAL A 480 -5.19 4.07 -0.50
N ILE A 481 -5.96 4.26 -1.56
CA ILE A 481 -5.65 5.15 -2.69
C ILE A 481 -6.25 6.53 -2.47
N PHE A 482 -7.56 6.61 -2.15
CA PHE A 482 -8.30 7.87 -2.19
C PHE A 482 -8.47 8.58 -0.84
N LYS A 483 -8.24 7.90 0.30
CA LYS A 483 -8.56 8.46 1.63
C LYS A 483 -7.89 9.81 1.90
N ASN A 484 -6.63 9.97 1.48
CA ASN A 484 -5.88 11.22 1.70
C ASN A 484 -6.29 12.35 0.75
N LEU A 485 -6.95 12.03 -0.36
CA LEU A 485 -7.45 13.03 -1.29
C LEU A 485 -8.73 13.66 -0.76
N LEU A 486 -9.63 12.84 -0.20
CA LEU A 486 -10.97 13.23 0.24
C LEU A 486 -11.09 13.53 1.74
N GLY A 487 -10.03 13.32 2.52
CA GLY A 487 -10.03 13.56 3.96
C GLY A 487 -8.63 13.63 4.55
N THR A 488 -8.51 14.20 5.75
CA THR A 488 -7.21 14.32 6.44
C THR A 488 -6.97 13.14 7.39
N HIS A 489 -5.71 12.95 7.79
CA HIS A 489 -5.34 11.90 8.76
C HIS A 489 -5.99 12.16 10.12
N GLU A 490 -5.93 13.40 10.57
CA GLU A 490 -6.45 13.87 11.85
C GLU A 490 -7.96 13.63 11.96
N ALA A 491 -8.72 13.90 10.89
CA ALA A 491 -10.16 13.65 10.88
C ALA A 491 -10.46 12.15 10.99
N ARG A 492 -9.72 11.29 10.26
CA ARG A 492 -9.91 9.84 10.33
C ARG A 492 -9.51 9.26 11.68
N GLU A 493 -8.50 9.81 12.34
CA GLU A 493 -8.15 9.40 13.70
C GLU A 493 -9.32 9.66 14.67
N ILE A 494 -9.95 10.83 14.59
CA ILE A 494 -11.12 11.20 15.41
C ILE A 494 -12.30 10.26 15.17
N PHE A 495 -12.56 9.91 13.91
CA PHE A 495 -13.74 9.16 13.48
C PHE A 495 -13.46 7.67 13.17
N SER A 496 -12.36 7.12 13.69
CA SER A 496 -12.06 5.69 13.57
C SER A 496 -12.83 4.84 14.57
N ASP A 497 -13.01 3.54 14.29
CA ASP A 497 -13.64 2.58 15.22
C ASP A 497 -12.93 2.56 16.59
N THR A 498 -11.61 2.56 16.59
CA THR A 498 -10.79 2.58 17.81
C THR A 498 -11.07 3.84 18.63
N ALA A 499 -11.16 5.00 17.97
CA ALA A 499 -11.50 6.25 18.65
C ALA A 499 -12.93 6.23 19.17
N TYR A 500 -13.89 5.73 18.39
CA TYR A 500 -15.29 5.61 18.82
C TYR A 500 -15.43 4.73 20.07
N VAL A 501 -14.83 3.53 20.08
CA VAL A 501 -14.82 2.64 21.25
C VAL A 501 -14.16 3.32 22.46
N SER A 502 -13.06 4.05 22.24
CA SER A 502 -12.42 4.82 23.31
C SER A 502 -13.35 5.92 23.86
N ARG A 503 -14.12 6.60 23.01
CA ARG A 503 -15.12 7.59 23.43
C ARG A 503 -16.30 6.95 24.19
N CYS A 504 -16.69 5.72 23.87
CA CYS A 504 -17.65 4.96 24.66
C CYS A 504 -17.11 4.69 26.08
N ILE A 505 -15.83 4.31 26.19
CA ILE A 505 -15.16 4.14 27.49
C ILE A 505 -15.09 5.47 28.25
N ASP A 506 -14.77 6.58 27.57
CA ASP A 506 -14.76 7.91 28.19
C ASP A 506 -16.14 8.28 28.76
N ALA A 507 -17.22 7.98 28.04
CA ALA A 507 -18.58 8.19 28.52
C ALA A 507 -18.93 7.31 29.73
N GLU A 508 -18.56 6.03 29.73
CA GLU A 508 -18.76 5.11 30.87
C GLU A 508 -18.00 5.57 32.12
N THR A 509 -16.73 5.93 31.96
CA THR A 509 -15.90 6.36 33.10
C THR A 509 -16.36 7.72 33.63
N ALA A 510 -16.76 8.64 32.76
CA ALA A 510 -17.34 9.93 33.16
C ALA A 510 -18.67 9.76 33.88
N LEU A 511 -19.52 8.83 33.43
CA LEU A 511 -20.76 8.49 34.12
C LEU A 511 -20.47 7.99 35.53
N ALA A 512 -19.53 7.05 35.69
CA ALA A 512 -19.18 6.53 37.01
C ALA A 512 -18.68 7.63 37.96
N ARG A 513 -17.81 8.54 37.49
CA ARG A 513 -17.34 9.69 38.28
C ARG A 513 -18.48 10.65 38.64
N ALA A 514 -19.37 10.95 37.69
CA ALA A 514 -20.54 11.80 37.91
C ALA A 514 -21.53 11.19 38.92
N GLN A 515 -21.72 9.87 38.88
CA GLN A 515 -22.56 9.16 39.84
C GLN A 515 -21.94 9.14 41.24
N ALA A 516 -20.63 8.94 41.34
CA ALA A 516 -19.93 8.97 42.61
C ALA A 516 -19.95 10.36 43.25
N SER A 517 -19.74 11.43 42.46
CA SER A 517 -19.85 12.82 42.95
C SER A 517 -21.27 13.18 43.40
N CYS A 518 -22.28 12.51 42.84
CA CYS A 518 -23.68 12.62 43.27
C CYS A 518 -24.07 11.66 44.40
N GLY A 519 -23.15 10.80 44.86
CA GLY A 519 -23.36 9.85 45.96
C GLY A 519 -24.20 8.62 45.59
N LEU A 520 -24.30 8.24 44.31
CA LEU A 520 -25.05 7.05 43.87
C LEU A 520 -24.22 5.77 43.87
N ILE A 521 -22.93 5.86 43.53
CA ILE A 521 -22.01 4.72 43.57
C ILE A 521 -20.82 5.05 44.48
N PRO A 522 -20.12 4.05 45.05
CA PRO A 522 -18.92 4.28 45.85
C PRO A 522 -17.81 4.99 45.05
N GLN A 523 -17.07 5.90 45.69
CA GLN A 523 -15.93 6.60 45.07
C GLN A 523 -14.85 5.62 44.59
N GLU A 524 -14.60 4.57 45.38
CA GLU A 524 -13.68 3.47 45.04
C GLU A 524 -14.10 2.73 43.76
N ALA A 525 -15.41 2.56 43.55
CA ALA A 525 -15.92 1.93 42.33
C ALA A 525 -15.69 2.82 41.11
N ALA A 526 -15.94 4.12 41.19
CA ALA A 526 -15.66 5.05 40.10
C ALA A 526 -14.16 5.17 39.77
N ALA A 527 -13.30 5.15 40.80
CA ALA A 527 -11.85 5.10 40.62
C ALA A 527 -11.42 3.81 39.90
N ALA A 528 -11.90 2.65 40.34
CA ALA A 528 -11.59 1.37 39.73
C ALA A 528 -12.09 1.25 38.28
N ILE A 529 -13.30 1.76 37.99
CA ILE A 529 -13.84 1.83 36.62
C ILE A 529 -12.95 2.71 35.75
N THR A 530 -12.54 3.88 36.24
CA THR A 530 -11.69 4.82 35.47
C THR A 530 -10.30 4.25 35.21
N GLU A 531 -9.66 3.63 36.21
CA GLU A 531 -8.29 3.12 36.09
C GLU A 531 -8.19 1.89 35.17
N LYS A 532 -9.20 1.02 35.20
CA LYS A 532 -9.13 -0.30 34.55
C LYS A 532 -9.86 -0.39 33.21
N SER A 533 -10.63 0.63 32.84
CA SER A 533 -11.32 0.67 31.55
C SER A 533 -10.43 1.34 30.52
N ASP A 534 -9.75 0.54 29.70
CA ASP A 534 -8.94 0.98 28.59
C ASP A 534 -9.20 0.12 27.35
N ILE A 535 -9.03 0.68 26.16
CA ILE A 535 -9.27 -0.07 24.93
C ILE A 535 -8.30 -1.25 24.77
N SER A 536 -7.08 -1.18 25.33
CA SER A 536 -6.08 -2.25 25.24
C SER A 536 -6.46 -3.52 26.00
N VAL A 537 -7.42 -3.46 26.92
CA VAL A 537 -7.92 -4.65 27.62
C VAL A 537 -9.05 -5.35 26.87
N LEU A 538 -9.52 -4.78 25.75
CA LEU A 538 -10.59 -5.35 24.95
C LEU A 538 -10.08 -6.31 23.89
N ASP A 539 -10.78 -7.42 23.72
CA ASP A 539 -10.70 -8.24 22.53
C ASP A 539 -11.63 -7.64 21.46
N LEU A 540 -11.05 -6.92 20.49
CA LEU A 540 -11.79 -6.24 19.44
C LEU A 540 -12.48 -7.20 18.46
N ASP A 541 -11.93 -8.40 18.25
CA ASP A 541 -12.55 -9.41 17.38
C ASP A 541 -13.79 -9.99 18.06
N ARG A 542 -13.71 -10.23 19.37
CA ARG A 542 -14.85 -10.62 20.21
C ARG A 542 -15.88 -9.50 20.28
N LEU A 543 -15.44 -8.25 20.47
CA LEU A 543 -16.31 -7.08 20.50
C LEU A 543 -17.12 -6.97 19.20
N ARG A 544 -16.45 -7.10 18.04
CA ARG A 544 -17.09 -7.13 16.73
C ARG A 544 -18.14 -8.25 16.63
N HIS A 545 -17.73 -9.49 16.93
CA HIS A 545 -18.63 -10.65 16.78
C HIS A 545 -19.87 -10.55 17.68
N GLU A 546 -19.70 -10.16 18.94
CA GLU A 546 -20.84 -9.98 19.85
C GLU A 546 -21.71 -8.77 19.45
N THR A 547 -21.11 -7.73 18.85
CA THR A 547 -21.86 -6.59 18.29
C THR A 547 -22.75 -7.03 17.13
N ASP A 548 -22.27 -7.91 16.24
CA ASP A 548 -23.08 -8.46 15.14
C ASP A 548 -24.33 -9.21 15.65
N ILE A 549 -24.22 -9.84 16.82
CA ILE A 549 -25.33 -10.58 17.45
C ILE A 549 -26.31 -9.64 18.15
N VAL A 550 -25.80 -8.65 18.89
CA VAL A 550 -26.62 -7.75 19.72
C VAL A 550 -27.22 -6.60 18.88
N GLY A 551 -26.58 -6.24 17.78
CA GLY A 551 -26.87 -5.05 16.98
C GLY A 551 -26.21 -3.77 17.51
N TYR A 552 -25.57 -3.81 18.70
CA TYR A 552 -24.97 -2.65 19.36
C TYR A 552 -23.71 -3.03 20.16
N PRO A 553 -22.70 -2.13 20.24
CA PRO A 553 -21.42 -2.47 20.85
C PRO A 553 -21.37 -2.36 22.39
N ILE A 554 -22.36 -1.73 23.03
CA ILE A 554 -22.27 -1.37 24.45
C ILE A 554 -22.39 -2.57 25.39
N LEU A 555 -23.36 -3.46 25.18
CA LEU A 555 -23.46 -4.67 26.02
C LEU A 555 -22.21 -5.57 25.88
N PRO A 556 -21.71 -5.86 24.66
CA PRO A 556 -20.42 -6.52 24.48
C PRO A 556 -19.25 -5.82 25.18
N LEU A 557 -19.17 -4.50 25.10
CA LEU A 557 -18.14 -3.68 25.78
C LEU A 557 -18.18 -3.90 27.30
N ILE A 558 -19.36 -3.78 27.91
CA ILE A 558 -19.57 -3.96 29.36
C ILE A 558 -19.18 -5.38 29.81
N LYS A 559 -19.57 -6.41 29.03
CA LYS A 559 -19.23 -7.81 29.32
C LYS A 559 -17.73 -8.08 29.35
N GLN A 560 -16.93 -7.28 28.65
CA GLN A 560 -15.47 -7.40 28.65
C GLN A 560 -14.84 -6.57 29.77
N LEU A 561 -15.33 -5.35 30.02
CA LEU A 561 -14.77 -4.46 31.03
C LEU A 561 -15.09 -4.87 32.47
N ALA A 562 -16.34 -5.30 32.75
CA ALA A 562 -16.76 -5.61 34.12
C ALA A 562 -15.89 -6.68 34.82
N PRO A 563 -15.51 -7.81 34.17
CA PRO A 563 -14.58 -8.77 34.76
C PRO A 563 -13.19 -8.20 35.06
N VAL A 564 -12.67 -7.31 34.21
CA VAL A 564 -11.36 -6.67 34.39
C VAL A 564 -11.37 -5.72 35.58
N ILE A 565 -12.47 -4.99 35.77
CA ILE A 565 -12.66 -4.08 36.91
C ILE A 565 -12.69 -4.86 38.24
N GLY A 566 -13.27 -6.06 38.23
CA GLY A 566 -13.34 -6.98 39.37
C GLY A 566 -14.58 -6.73 40.22
N HIS A 567 -14.45 -6.73 41.55
CA HIS A 567 -15.60 -6.62 42.47
C HIS A 567 -16.42 -5.32 42.32
N HIS A 568 -15.82 -4.25 41.79
CA HIS A 568 -16.52 -3.01 41.46
C HIS A 568 -17.20 -3.02 40.07
N GLY A 569 -17.00 -4.05 39.25
CA GLY A 569 -17.54 -4.14 37.89
C GLY A 569 -19.06 -4.10 37.82
N GLY A 570 -19.76 -4.44 38.91
CA GLY A 570 -21.22 -4.33 39.00
C GLY A 570 -21.77 -2.90 39.03
N TYR A 571 -20.90 -1.89 39.20
CA TYR A 571 -21.26 -0.47 39.12
C TYR A 571 -21.02 0.13 37.73
N LEU A 572 -20.40 -0.60 36.79
CA LEU A 572 -20.23 -0.16 35.41
C LEU A 572 -21.61 -0.03 34.74
N HIS A 573 -21.81 1.00 33.92
CA HIS A 573 -23.07 1.23 33.20
C HIS A 573 -24.31 1.42 34.10
N TRP A 574 -24.13 1.83 35.36
CA TRP A 574 -25.23 1.91 36.32
C TRP A 574 -26.34 2.87 35.86
N GLY A 575 -27.56 2.35 35.70
CA GLY A 575 -28.73 3.15 35.32
C GLY A 575 -28.71 3.77 33.91
N ALA A 576 -27.69 3.49 33.10
CA ALA A 576 -27.59 3.93 31.72
C ALA A 576 -28.31 2.98 30.74
N THR A 577 -28.40 3.40 29.49
CA THR A 577 -28.76 2.53 28.37
C THR A 577 -27.74 2.63 27.24
N THR A 578 -27.75 1.69 26.29
CA THR A 578 -26.89 1.67 25.10
C THR A 578 -26.76 3.04 24.42
N GLN A 579 -27.89 3.69 24.15
CA GLN A 579 -27.92 4.96 23.43
C GLN A 579 -27.30 6.11 24.23
N ASP A 580 -27.34 6.10 25.57
CA ASP A 580 -26.68 7.13 26.39
C ASP A 580 -25.17 7.18 26.13
N ILE A 581 -24.56 6.01 26.05
CA ILE A 581 -23.11 5.87 25.84
C ILE A 581 -22.75 6.15 24.39
N MET A 582 -23.50 5.59 23.43
CA MET A 582 -23.22 5.77 22.00
C MET A 582 -23.38 7.23 21.55
N ASP A 583 -24.49 7.87 21.90
CA ASP A 583 -24.73 9.26 21.49
C ASP A 583 -23.77 10.22 22.19
N THR A 584 -23.43 9.98 23.47
CA THR A 584 -22.39 10.76 24.15
C THR A 584 -21.03 10.56 23.49
N ALA A 585 -20.67 9.34 23.09
CA ALA A 585 -19.42 9.06 22.37
C ALA A 585 -19.35 9.81 21.03
N HIS A 586 -20.45 9.81 20.26
CA HIS A 586 -20.55 10.60 19.03
C HIS A 586 -20.44 12.10 19.31
N MET A 587 -21.04 12.63 20.39
CA MET A 587 -20.89 14.04 20.78
C MET A 587 -19.44 14.40 21.11
N LEU A 588 -18.69 13.50 21.72
CA LEU A 588 -17.25 13.69 21.94
C LEU A 588 -16.45 13.70 20.64
N GLN A 589 -16.76 12.80 19.69
CA GLN A 589 -16.14 12.82 18.36
C GLN A 589 -16.48 14.09 17.59
N MET A 590 -17.75 14.50 17.58
CA MET A 590 -18.21 15.73 16.91
C MET A 590 -17.62 16.98 17.54
N LYS A 591 -17.49 17.04 18.87
CA LYS A 591 -16.78 18.13 19.56
C LYS A 591 -15.33 18.24 19.10
N GLN A 592 -14.62 17.12 19.00
CA GLN A 592 -13.23 17.11 18.52
C GLN A 592 -13.15 17.44 17.03
N GLY A 593 -14.08 16.94 16.22
CA GLY A 593 -14.20 17.23 14.80
C GLY A 593 -14.51 18.72 14.54
N LEU A 594 -15.44 19.32 15.27
CA LEU A 594 -15.79 20.74 15.14
C LEU A 594 -14.61 21.64 15.51
N ARG A 595 -13.80 21.24 16.50
CA ARG A 595 -12.54 21.93 16.82
C ARG A 595 -11.54 21.87 15.67
N LEU A 596 -11.40 20.73 15.00
CA LEU A 596 -10.56 20.59 13.81
C LEU A 596 -11.07 21.47 12.67
N ILE A 597 -12.38 21.40 12.38
CA ILE A 597 -13.05 22.20 11.34
C ILE A 597 -12.89 23.70 11.62
N ARG A 598 -13.00 24.14 12.88
CA ARG A 598 -12.74 25.55 13.28
C ARG A 598 -11.35 26.01 12.85
N GLY A 599 -10.31 25.26 13.23
CA GLY A 599 -8.93 25.61 12.88
C GLY A 599 -8.68 25.67 11.38
N GLN A 600 -9.32 24.79 10.61
CA GLN A 600 -9.22 24.78 9.15
C GLN A 600 -10.02 25.93 8.50
N ILE A 601 -11.20 26.28 9.04
CA ILE A 601 -11.95 27.48 8.65
C ILE A 601 -11.10 28.73 8.88
N ASP A 602 -10.42 28.84 10.03
CA ASP A 602 -9.55 29.97 10.34
C ASP A 602 -8.36 30.06 9.37
N SER A 603 -7.84 28.92 8.91
CA SER A 603 -6.77 28.87 7.89
C SER A 603 -7.26 29.34 6.52
N VAL A 604 -8.48 28.95 6.11
CA VAL A 604 -9.12 29.44 4.89
C VAL A 604 -9.42 30.95 4.98
N ILE A 605 -9.90 31.42 6.13
CA ILE A 605 -10.12 32.85 6.40
C ILE A 605 -8.81 33.61 6.23
N ALA A 606 -7.72 33.15 6.86
CA ALA A 606 -6.41 33.81 6.76
C ALA A 606 -5.91 33.90 5.31
N ALA A 607 -6.04 32.83 4.52
CA ALA A 607 -5.66 32.84 3.12
C ALA A 607 -6.51 33.83 2.29
N LEU A 608 -7.82 33.85 2.52
CA LEU A 608 -8.73 34.77 1.82
C LEU A 608 -8.54 36.23 2.24
N GLU A 609 -8.21 36.50 3.51
CA GLU A 609 -7.85 37.83 3.99
C GLU A 609 -6.59 38.35 3.27
N THR A 610 -5.58 37.49 3.11
CA THR A 610 -4.35 37.82 2.35
C THR A 610 -4.68 38.12 0.89
N LEU A 611 -5.37 37.21 0.19
CA LEU A 611 -5.74 37.43 -1.22
C LEU A 611 -6.60 38.69 -1.42
N SER A 612 -7.55 38.94 -0.52
CA SER A 612 -8.41 40.13 -0.58
C SER A 612 -7.61 41.42 -0.43
N ARG A 613 -6.58 41.41 0.43
CA ARG A 613 -5.70 42.55 0.68
C ARG A 613 -4.71 42.77 -0.45
N ASP A 614 -4.01 41.72 -0.88
CA ASP A 614 -2.93 41.80 -1.85
C ASP A 614 -3.45 42.19 -3.24
N TYR A 615 -4.64 41.70 -3.60
CA TYR A 615 -5.28 41.99 -4.88
C TYR A 615 -6.45 42.96 -4.78
N ARG A 616 -6.51 43.75 -3.70
CA ARG A 616 -7.56 44.76 -3.42
C ARG A 616 -7.88 45.62 -4.63
N ASP A 617 -6.82 46.06 -5.32
CA ASP A 617 -6.88 47.04 -6.41
C ASP A 617 -6.70 46.42 -7.81
N THR A 618 -6.52 45.10 -7.92
CA THR A 618 -6.28 44.41 -9.19
C THR A 618 -7.58 44.32 -10.01
N PRO A 619 -7.73 45.05 -11.12
CA PRO A 619 -8.96 45.06 -11.91
C PRO A 619 -9.11 43.76 -12.73
N MET A 620 -10.34 43.31 -12.89
CA MET A 620 -10.71 42.16 -13.72
C MET A 620 -12.13 42.29 -14.26
N ALA A 621 -12.49 41.48 -15.25
CA ALA A 621 -13.88 41.44 -15.74
C ALA A 621 -14.81 40.78 -14.70
N GLY A 622 -15.86 41.49 -14.28
CA GLY A 622 -17.00 40.89 -13.58
C GLY A 622 -17.83 40.05 -14.55
N ARG A 623 -18.33 38.91 -14.07
CA ARG A 623 -19.06 37.94 -14.90
C ARG A 623 -20.45 37.63 -14.33
N THR A 624 -21.47 37.79 -15.15
CA THR A 624 -22.87 37.42 -14.84
C THR A 624 -23.38 36.52 -15.95
N HIS A 625 -23.99 35.38 -15.62
CA HIS A 625 -24.37 34.35 -16.62
C HIS A 625 -23.20 33.96 -17.56
N LEU A 626 -21.98 33.94 -17.02
CA LEU A 626 -20.72 33.69 -17.74
C LEU A 626 -20.37 34.72 -18.83
N GLN A 627 -21.06 35.86 -18.88
CA GLN A 627 -20.77 36.99 -19.78
C GLN A 627 -20.08 38.12 -19.02
N HIS A 628 -19.24 38.91 -19.70
CA HIS A 628 -18.69 40.14 -19.13
C HIS A 628 -19.81 41.13 -18.82
N ALA A 629 -19.81 41.67 -17.60
CA ALA A 629 -20.82 42.60 -17.11
C ALA A 629 -20.21 43.98 -16.85
N LEU A 630 -19.66 44.20 -15.66
CA LEU A 630 -18.93 45.41 -15.28
C LEU A 630 -17.55 45.04 -14.72
N PRO A 631 -16.57 45.96 -14.75
CA PRO A 631 -15.28 45.76 -14.08
C PRO A 631 -15.45 45.57 -12.56
N VAL A 632 -14.65 44.66 -11.99
CA VAL A 632 -14.52 44.45 -10.54
C VAL A 632 -13.05 44.33 -10.18
N THR A 633 -12.70 44.17 -8.89
CA THR A 633 -11.34 43.77 -8.50
C THR A 633 -11.27 42.29 -8.09
N PHE A 634 -10.11 41.66 -8.26
CA PHE A 634 -9.91 40.29 -7.79
C PHE A 634 -10.00 40.21 -6.25
N GLY A 635 -9.45 41.20 -5.54
CA GLY A 635 -9.60 41.32 -4.10
C GLY A 635 -11.07 41.40 -3.66
N TYR A 636 -11.94 42.10 -4.40
CA TYR A 636 -13.38 42.08 -4.15
C TYR A 636 -13.99 40.69 -4.31
N LYS A 637 -13.60 39.93 -5.34
CA LYS A 637 -14.06 38.54 -5.51
C LYS A 637 -13.65 37.66 -4.32
N CYS A 638 -12.41 37.80 -3.86
CA CYS A 638 -11.91 37.10 -2.67
C CYS A 638 -12.65 37.54 -1.39
N ALA A 639 -12.97 38.83 -1.24
CA ALA A 639 -13.72 39.34 -0.10
C ALA A 639 -15.16 38.80 -0.08
N VAL A 640 -15.79 38.61 -1.24
CA VAL A 640 -17.09 37.94 -1.34
C VAL A 640 -17.00 36.50 -0.82
N TRP A 641 -15.96 35.74 -1.20
CA TRP A 641 -15.71 34.41 -0.65
C TRP A 641 -15.48 34.44 0.87
N LEU A 642 -14.60 35.33 1.33
CA LEU A 642 -14.25 35.54 2.75
C LEU A 642 -15.50 35.80 3.61
N SER A 643 -16.42 36.63 3.13
CA SER A 643 -17.62 37.00 3.86
C SER A 643 -18.44 35.79 4.33
N SER A 644 -18.46 34.70 3.54
CA SER A 644 -19.18 33.48 3.88
C SER A 644 -18.53 32.72 5.04
N PHE A 645 -17.20 32.72 5.11
CA PHE A 645 -16.45 32.03 6.16
C PHE A 645 -16.50 32.75 7.50
N TYR A 646 -16.57 34.10 7.52
CA TYR A 646 -16.87 34.81 8.77
C TYR A 646 -18.23 34.41 9.34
N ARG A 647 -19.27 34.28 8.49
CA ARG A 647 -20.58 33.79 8.93
C ARG A 647 -20.53 32.32 9.37
N HIS A 648 -19.71 31.48 8.75
CA HIS A 648 -19.52 30.09 9.21
C HIS A 648 -18.84 30.01 10.56
N ARG A 649 -17.82 30.83 10.81
CA ARG A 649 -17.20 30.94 12.15
C ARG A 649 -18.22 31.34 13.21
N GLU A 650 -19.05 32.34 12.92
CA GLU A 650 -20.13 32.75 13.82
C GLU A 650 -21.16 31.64 14.06
N ARG A 651 -21.61 30.95 12.99
CA ARG A 651 -22.54 29.81 13.11
C ARG A 651 -21.98 28.70 14.00
N LEU A 652 -20.70 28.40 13.85
CA LEU A 652 -20.02 27.39 14.66
C LEU A 652 -20.01 27.75 16.15
N GLU A 653 -19.73 29.02 16.48
CA GLU A 653 -19.79 29.50 17.86
C GLU A 653 -21.21 29.43 18.45
N GLN A 654 -22.23 29.69 17.62
CA GLN A 654 -23.62 29.70 18.04
C GLN A 654 -24.24 28.31 18.21
N LEU A 655 -23.83 27.33 17.40
CA LEU A 655 -24.40 25.98 17.42
C LEU A 655 -23.86 25.13 18.58
N GLU A 656 -22.58 25.26 18.93
CA GLU A 656 -21.93 24.42 19.96
C GLU A 656 -22.72 24.30 21.28
N PRO A 657 -23.23 25.38 21.92
CA PRO A 657 -23.93 25.29 23.19
C PRO A 657 -25.30 24.60 23.14
N ARG A 658 -25.91 24.47 21.96
CA ARG A 658 -27.22 23.83 21.80
C ARG A 658 -27.16 22.44 21.16
N SER A 659 -26.08 22.14 20.41
CA SER A 659 -25.94 20.87 19.71
C SER A 659 -25.03 19.87 20.42
N LEU A 660 -23.98 20.31 21.15
CA LEU A 660 -23.03 19.41 21.83
C LEU A 660 -23.50 19.00 23.24
N LEU A 661 -24.67 18.36 23.30
CA LEU A 661 -25.31 17.96 24.55
C LEU A 661 -24.78 16.61 25.05
N VAL A 662 -24.79 16.37 26.36
CA VAL A 662 -24.60 15.02 26.91
C VAL A 662 -25.90 14.21 26.75
N GLN A 663 -25.80 12.90 26.46
CA GLN A 663 -26.95 11.99 26.45
C GLN A 663 -26.96 11.11 27.69
N TYR A 664 -27.92 11.34 28.58
CA TYR A 664 -28.19 10.47 29.73
C TYR A 664 -29.67 10.51 30.08
N GLY A 665 -30.41 9.49 29.59
CA GLY A 665 -31.85 9.36 29.74
C GLY A 665 -32.29 8.01 30.31
N GLY A 666 -31.43 7.00 30.35
CA GLY A 666 -31.78 5.65 30.77
C GLY A 666 -32.72 4.96 29.76
N ALA A 667 -33.29 3.81 30.13
CA ALA A 667 -33.96 2.91 29.19
C ALA A 667 -34.96 3.56 28.21
N ALA A 668 -35.81 4.47 28.69
CA ALA A 668 -36.84 5.16 27.90
C ALA A 668 -36.81 6.69 28.11
N GLY A 669 -35.65 7.26 28.45
CA GLY A 669 -35.52 8.71 28.64
C GLY A 669 -36.00 9.26 29.99
N THR A 670 -36.43 8.41 30.92
CA THR A 670 -37.03 8.81 32.20
C THR A 670 -36.07 8.78 33.39
N LEU A 671 -34.89 8.15 33.25
CA LEU A 671 -33.94 7.89 34.34
C LEU A 671 -34.55 7.15 35.56
N ALA A 672 -35.63 6.39 35.36
CA ALA A 672 -36.39 5.75 36.44
C ALA A 672 -35.55 4.78 37.31
N SER A 673 -34.50 4.19 36.75
CA SER A 673 -33.55 3.32 37.45
C SER A 673 -32.81 4.02 38.60
N LEU A 674 -32.81 5.35 38.64
CA LEU A 674 -32.18 6.16 39.69
C LEU A 674 -33.19 6.70 40.73
N GLY A 675 -34.44 6.22 40.68
CA GLY A 675 -35.51 6.60 41.58
C GLY A 675 -36.31 7.82 41.12
N SER A 676 -37.28 8.23 41.94
CA SER A 676 -38.25 9.30 41.64
C SER A 676 -37.74 10.72 41.96
N GLY A 677 -36.55 10.85 42.54
CA GLY A 677 -35.95 12.12 42.90
C GLY A 677 -35.18 12.79 41.75
N ARG A 678 -34.57 13.96 42.02
CA ARG A 678 -33.75 14.70 41.04
C ARG A 678 -32.35 14.12 40.79
N GLN A 679 -32.05 12.93 41.32
CA GLN A 679 -30.71 12.36 41.29
C GLN A 679 -30.22 12.10 39.87
N GLY A 680 -31.05 11.56 38.99
CA GLY A 680 -30.67 11.37 37.58
C GLY A 680 -30.33 12.67 36.85
N ILE A 681 -31.10 13.74 37.09
CA ILE A 681 -30.82 15.07 36.51
C ILE A 681 -29.51 15.65 37.05
N ARG A 682 -29.21 15.45 38.34
CA ARG A 682 -27.93 15.87 38.93
C ARG A 682 -26.75 15.13 38.32
N VAL A 683 -26.89 13.82 38.10
CA VAL A 683 -25.87 13.00 37.43
C VAL A 683 -25.65 13.46 35.99
N ARG A 684 -26.72 13.67 35.20
CA ARG A 684 -26.61 14.18 33.82
C ARG A 684 -25.84 15.50 33.78
N LYS A 685 -26.18 16.44 34.65
CA LYS A 685 -25.49 17.74 34.75
C LYS A 685 -24.02 17.60 35.16
N ALA A 686 -23.72 16.71 36.11
CA ALA A 686 -22.34 16.43 36.51
C ALA A 686 -21.55 15.77 35.37
N MET A 687 -22.14 14.82 34.66
CA MET A 687 -21.54 14.15 33.50
C MET A 687 -21.28 15.12 32.34
N ALA A 688 -22.18 16.06 32.09
CA ALA A 688 -21.97 17.15 31.12
C ALA A 688 -20.71 17.95 31.48
N ALA A 689 -20.59 18.38 32.74
CA ALA A 689 -19.43 19.13 33.23
C ALA A 689 -18.11 18.33 33.10
N GLU A 690 -18.11 17.05 33.49
CA GLU A 690 -16.95 16.14 33.38
C GLU A 690 -16.45 16.01 31.93
N LEU A 691 -17.36 15.88 30.96
CA LEU A 691 -17.04 15.71 29.54
C LEU A 691 -16.82 17.05 28.80
N GLY A 692 -17.09 18.17 29.47
CA GLY A 692 -17.18 19.49 28.86
C GLY A 692 -18.22 19.55 27.74
N LEU A 693 -19.30 18.80 27.86
CA LEU A 693 -20.50 18.89 27.03
C LEU A 693 -21.54 19.76 27.75
N TYR A 694 -22.63 20.07 27.07
CA TYR A 694 -23.72 20.86 27.64
C TYR A 694 -24.81 19.97 28.23
N ASP A 695 -25.39 20.38 29.36
CA ASP A 695 -26.54 19.68 29.97
C ASP A 695 -27.79 19.95 29.13
N SER A 696 -28.51 18.89 28.77
CA SER A 696 -29.79 19.01 28.08
C SER A 696 -30.91 19.34 29.07
N SER A 697 -32.02 19.92 28.61
CA SER A 697 -33.21 20.11 29.46
C SER A 697 -33.95 18.78 29.67
N ILE A 698 -34.01 17.95 28.63
CA ILE A 698 -34.70 16.66 28.56
C ILE A 698 -33.82 15.64 27.80
N THR A 699 -34.14 14.35 27.85
CA THR A 699 -33.48 13.35 26.98
C THR A 699 -33.69 13.70 25.51
N TRP A 700 -32.75 13.36 24.65
CA TRP A 700 -32.81 13.62 23.21
C TRP A 700 -32.54 12.36 22.38
N HIS A 701 -32.88 11.18 22.92
CA HIS A 701 -32.82 9.89 22.21
C HIS A 701 -33.49 9.92 20.83
N VAL A 702 -34.55 10.72 20.68
CA VAL A 702 -35.33 10.88 19.44
C VAL A 702 -35.44 12.33 18.96
N ALA A 703 -34.96 13.30 19.75
CA ALA A 703 -34.88 14.70 19.34
C ALA A 703 -33.50 14.95 18.67
N ARG A 704 -33.41 14.64 17.37
CA ARG A 704 -32.13 14.62 16.63
C ARG A 704 -31.75 15.95 15.96
N ASP A 705 -32.45 17.03 16.29
CA ASP A 705 -32.26 18.36 15.69
C ASP A 705 -30.86 18.93 15.92
N GLY A 706 -30.23 18.67 17.08
CA GLY A 706 -28.85 19.09 17.35
C GLY A 706 -27.83 18.44 16.42
N ILE A 707 -27.99 17.13 16.11
CA ILE A 707 -27.13 16.41 15.17
C ILE A 707 -27.37 16.91 13.74
N ALA A 708 -28.63 17.11 13.37
CA ALA A 708 -28.99 17.67 12.07
C ALA A 708 -28.44 19.08 11.88
N GLU A 709 -28.43 19.92 12.92
CA GLU A 709 -27.84 21.26 12.85
C GLU A 709 -26.33 21.20 12.55
N ILE A 710 -25.58 20.32 13.21
CA ILE A 710 -24.14 20.10 12.93
C ILE A 710 -23.93 19.64 11.49
N ALA A 711 -24.72 18.65 11.03
CA ALA A 711 -24.61 18.12 9.67
C ALA A 711 -24.89 19.20 8.62
N ASN A 712 -25.96 20.00 8.81
CA ASN A 712 -26.31 21.09 7.91
C ASN A 712 -25.30 22.23 7.93
N PHE A 713 -24.68 22.52 9.08
CA PHE A 713 -23.58 23.45 9.17
C PHE A 713 -22.40 23.02 8.28
N LEU A 714 -21.99 21.74 8.33
CA LEU A 714 -20.93 21.21 7.47
C LEU A 714 -21.32 21.28 5.98
N ALA A 715 -22.58 21.03 5.64
CA ALA A 715 -23.09 21.21 4.27
C ALA A 715 -23.04 22.68 3.80
N LEU A 716 -23.33 23.65 4.68
CA LEU A 716 -23.21 25.08 4.37
C LEU A 716 -21.75 25.50 4.09
N VAL A 717 -20.80 24.98 4.88
CA VAL A 717 -19.36 25.15 4.63
C VAL A 717 -19.00 24.54 3.28
N GLY A 718 -19.43 23.30 3.02
CA GLY A 718 -19.25 22.60 1.75
C GLY A 718 -19.76 23.39 0.55
N GLY A 719 -20.97 23.96 0.63
CA GLY A 719 -21.54 24.79 -0.44
C GLY A 719 -20.71 26.04 -0.75
N SER A 720 -20.13 26.67 0.29
CA SER A 720 -19.27 27.84 0.11
C SER A 720 -17.92 27.47 -0.50
N LEU A 721 -17.36 26.31 -0.12
CA LEU A 721 -16.18 25.75 -0.77
C LEU A 721 -16.45 25.36 -2.23
N GLY A 722 -17.62 24.80 -2.54
CA GLY A 722 -18.04 24.46 -3.90
C GLY A 722 -18.14 25.69 -4.80
N LYS A 723 -18.60 26.83 -4.26
CA LYS A 723 -18.61 28.12 -4.97
C LYS A 723 -17.18 28.56 -5.34
N ILE A 724 -16.26 28.55 -4.38
CA ILE A 724 -14.85 28.90 -4.61
C ILE A 724 -14.24 27.95 -5.66
N ALA A 725 -14.43 26.65 -5.49
CA ALA A 725 -13.92 25.64 -6.40
C ALA A 725 -14.39 25.85 -7.84
N LEU A 726 -15.68 26.08 -8.05
CA LEU A 726 -16.22 26.29 -9.39
C LEU A 726 -15.69 27.58 -10.03
N ASP A 727 -15.58 28.67 -9.26
CA ASP A 727 -14.97 29.91 -9.75
C ASP A 727 -13.52 29.66 -10.19
N LEU A 728 -12.72 28.99 -9.36
CA LEU A 728 -11.32 28.70 -9.66
C LEU A 728 -11.19 27.79 -10.89
N MET A 729 -12.00 26.74 -11.01
CA MET A 729 -11.99 25.86 -12.18
C MET A 729 -12.26 26.61 -13.48
N ILE A 730 -13.23 27.53 -13.47
CA ILE A 730 -13.53 28.37 -14.64
C ILE A 730 -12.37 29.32 -14.92
N MET A 731 -11.86 30.01 -13.90
CA MET A 731 -10.76 30.97 -14.06
C MET A 731 -9.43 30.32 -14.47
N CYS A 732 -9.22 29.04 -14.13
CA CYS A 732 -8.10 28.22 -14.60
C CYS A 732 -8.22 27.77 -16.07
N SER A 733 -9.38 27.95 -16.73
CA SER A 733 -9.54 27.48 -18.10
C SER A 733 -8.60 28.22 -19.05
N ASN A 734 -8.19 27.57 -20.14
CA ASN A 734 -7.21 28.16 -21.06
C ASN A 734 -7.70 29.46 -21.71
N GLU A 735 -9.01 29.60 -21.85
CA GLU A 735 -9.65 30.80 -22.43
C GLU A 735 -9.56 32.00 -21.47
N LEU A 736 -9.51 31.77 -20.16
CA LEU A 736 -9.39 32.81 -19.14
C LEU A 736 -7.98 32.93 -18.60
N SER A 737 -7.44 31.85 -18.02
CA SER A 737 -6.08 31.75 -17.45
C SER A 737 -5.76 32.87 -16.45
N GLU A 738 -6.77 33.31 -15.70
CA GLU A 738 -6.63 34.40 -14.72
C GLU A 738 -5.95 33.92 -13.44
N VAL A 739 -6.09 32.64 -13.12
CA VAL A 739 -5.45 32.00 -11.96
C VAL A 739 -5.06 30.57 -12.30
N ALA A 740 -4.16 30.00 -11.49
CA ALA A 740 -3.85 28.58 -11.51
C ALA A 740 -3.63 28.04 -10.08
N GLU A 741 -3.97 26.77 -9.84
CA GLU A 741 -3.69 26.13 -8.54
C GLU A 741 -2.18 25.97 -8.33
N PRO A 742 -1.64 26.15 -7.10
CA PRO A 742 -0.20 26.11 -6.80
C PRO A 742 0.56 24.97 -7.50
N PHE A 743 1.70 25.31 -8.11
CA PHE A 743 2.49 24.32 -8.84
C PHE A 743 3.16 23.33 -7.89
N VAL A 744 2.86 22.05 -8.09
CA VAL A 744 3.53 20.93 -7.42
C VAL A 744 3.94 19.94 -8.51
N PRO A 745 5.21 19.49 -8.56
CA PRO A 745 5.67 18.55 -9.57
C PRO A 745 4.70 17.37 -9.72
N HIS A 746 4.25 17.12 -10.95
CA HIS A 746 3.30 16.06 -11.33
C HIS A 746 1.87 16.18 -10.79
N ARG A 747 1.52 17.19 -9.98
CA ARG A 747 0.14 17.41 -9.53
C ARG A 747 -0.71 17.99 -10.66
N GLY A 748 -1.81 17.32 -10.98
CA GLY A 748 -2.66 17.72 -12.11
C GLY A 748 -2.01 17.51 -13.49
N ALA A 749 -0.85 16.86 -13.54
CA ALA A 749 -0.14 16.55 -14.78
C ALA A 749 -0.81 15.39 -15.52
N SER A 750 -0.75 15.44 -16.85
CA SER A 750 -1.17 14.33 -17.70
C SER A 750 0.04 13.50 -18.11
N SER A 751 -0.12 12.17 -18.16
CA SER A 751 0.91 11.26 -18.68
C SER A 751 1.22 11.48 -20.17
N THR A 752 0.35 12.16 -20.92
CA THR A 752 0.49 12.42 -22.36
C THR A 752 0.72 13.89 -22.71
N MET A 753 0.43 14.83 -21.80
CA MET A 753 0.56 16.28 -22.02
C MET A 753 1.36 16.92 -20.87
N PRO A 754 2.70 17.08 -21.03
CA PRO A 754 3.60 17.57 -19.98
C PRO A 754 3.26 18.97 -19.44
N GLN A 755 2.63 19.83 -20.26
CA GLN A 755 2.22 21.18 -19.91
C GLN A 755 0.87 21.26 -19.17
N LYS A 756 0.08 20.17 -19.15
CA LYS A 756 -1.29 20.21 -18.64
C LYS A 756 -1.28 20.34 -17.12
N ARG A 757 -1.96 21.36 -16.59
CA ARG A 757 -2.12 21.65 -15.15
C ARG A 757 -3.61 21.64 -14.80
N ASN A 758 -4.14 20.50 -14.35
CA ASN A 758 -5.54 20.39 -13.94
C ASN A 758 -5.77 20.97 -12.53
N PRO A 759 -6.92 21.62 -12.25
CA PRO A 759 -7.28 22.15 -10.94
C PRO A 759 -7.83 21.06 -10.01
N ILE A 760 -6.98 20.09 -9.64
CA ILE A 760 -7.38 18.88 -8.90
C ILE A 760 -8.01 19.20 -7.54
N SER A 761 -7.50 20.21 -6.83
CA SER A 761 -7.99 20.51 -5.49
C SER A 761 -9.40 21.09 -5.54
N SER A 762 -9.66 21.94 -6.54
CA SER A 762 -10.97 22.51 -6.84
C SER A 762 -11.95 21.42 -7.28
N GLU A 763 -11.53 20.47 -8.11
CA GLU A 763 -12.36 19.30 -8.47
C GLU A 763 -12.80 18.51 -7.22
N VAL A 764 -11.87 18.26 -6.30
CA VAL A 764 -12.16 17.57 -5.03
C VAL A 764 -13.10 18.38 -4.14
N MET A 765 -12.86 19.68 -3.98
CA MET A 765 -13.74 20.58 -3.20
C MET A 765 -15.16 20.60 -3.77
N LEU A 766 -15.30 20.66 -5.10
CA LEU A 766 -16.59 20.67 -5.77
C LEU A 766 -17.32 19.33 -5.59
N ALA A 767 -16.61 18.20 -5.68
CA ALA A 767 -17.18 16.89 -5.40
C ALA A 767 -17.64 16.77 -3.93
N ALA A 768 -16.79 17.18 -2.98
CA ALA A 768 -17.10 17.18 -1.56
C ALA A 768 -18.34 18.01 -1.22
N SER A 769 -18.51 19.19 -1.86
CA SER A 769 -19.69 20.05 -1.63
C SER A 769 -21.02 19.34 -1.90
N LYS A 770 -21.06 18.47 -2.93
CA LYS A 770 -22.27 17.72 -3.31
C LYS A 770 -22.54 16.57 -2.35
N SER A 771 -21.50 15.86 -1.95
CA SER A 771 -21.62 14.71 -1.05
C SER A 771 -21.93 15.14 0.39
N LEU A 772 -21.37 16.26 0.88
CA LEU A 772 -21.75 16.85 2.17
C LEU A 772 -23.26 17.17 2.23
N ARG A 773 -23.81 17.73 1.15
CA ARG A 773 -25.26 17.98 1.04
C ARG A 773 -26.08 16.69 1.09
N SER A 774 -25.60 15.64 0.42
CA SER A 774 -26.27 14.32 0.42
C SER A 774 -26.35 13.73 1.82
N ASN A 775 -25.23 13.75 2.56
CA ASN A 775 -25.20 13.20 3.91
C ASN A 775 -25.98 14.06 4.91
N ALA A 776 -26.02 15.38 4.74
CA ALA A 776 -26.89 16.24 5.55
C ALA A 776 -28.38 15.94 5.33
N SER A 777 -28.78 15.61 4.08
CA SER A 777 -30.15 15.13 3.80
C SER A 777 -30.45 13.82 4.53
N LEU A 778 -29.49 12.89 4.56
CA LEU A 778 -29.65 11.61 5.24
C LEU A 778 -29.85 11.78 6.76
N VAL A 779 -29.15 12.75 7.37
CA VAL A 779 -29.34 13.08 8.79
C VAL A 779 -30.70 13.74 9.04
N LEU A 780 -31.21 14.56 8.11
CA LEU A 780 -32.57 15.11 8.21
C LEU A 780 -33.64 14.01 8.17
N ASP A 781 -33.46 13.00 7.31
CA ASP A 781 -34.34 11.82 7.31
C ASP A 781 -34.25 11.05 8.64
N GLY A 782 -33.07 11.00 9.25
CA GLY A 782 -32.83 10.44 10.58
C GLY A 782 -33.59 11.13 11.73
N MET A 783 -34.08 12.36 11.54
CA MET A 783 -34.89 13.06 12.54
C MET A 783 -36.30 12.47 12.68
N VAL A 784 -36.81 11.79 11.65
CA VAL A 784 -38.14 11.19 11.66
C VAL A 784 -38.05 9.83 12.36
N THR A 785 -38.33 9.84 13.67
CA THR A 785 -38.10 8.71 14.57
C THR A 785 -39.39 8.24 15.25
N ASP A 786 -39.45 6.95 15.58
CA ASP A 786 -40.53 6.34 16.37
C ASP A 786 -40.25 6.40 17.89
N PHE A 787 -41.30 6.78 18.64
CA PHE A 787 -41.39 6.71 20.11
C PHE A 787 -40.14 7.21 20.85
N GLU A 788 -39.64 6.48 21.85
CA GLU A 788 -38.53 6.90 22.72
C GLU A 788 -37.13 6.43 22.26
N ARG A 789 -37.05 5.56 21.24
CA ARG A 789 -35.80 5.14 20.58
C ARG A 789 -36.09 4.66 19.16
N ALA A 790 -35.39 5.24 18.19
CA ALA A 790 -35.68 5.00 16.78
C ALA A 790 -35.32 3.58 16.30
N SER A 791 -36.24 2.96 15.59
CA SER A 791 -36.11 1.65 14.92
C SER A 791 -35.63 1.82 13.48
N GLY A 792 -34.34 2.09 13.31
CA GLY A 792 -33.72 2.25 11.98
C GLY A 792 -33.15 3.65 11.73
N PRO A 793 -33.94 4.74 11.80
CA PRO A 793 -33.46 6.10 11.48
C PRO A 793 -32.21 6.53 12.27
N TRP A 794 -32.04 6.10 13.52
CA TRP A 794 -30.82 6.37 14.30
C TRP A 794 -29.54 5.81 13.65
N HIS A 795 -29.62 4.71 12.91
CA HIS A 795 -28.47 4.09 12.23
C HIS A 795 -27.95 4.95 11.06
N LEU A 796 -28.80 5.82 10.49
CA LEU A 796 -28.41 6.74 9.42
C LEU A 796 -27.32 7.71 9.87
N GLU A 797 -27.36 8.11 11.13
CA GLU A 797 -26.38 9.02 11.73
C GLU A 797 -24.99 8.36 11.83
N TRP A 798 -24.94 7.06 12.16
CA TRP A 798 -23.69 6.32 12.28
C TRP A 798 -22.93 6.24 10.95
N ILE A 799 -23.67 6.25 9.84
CA ILE A 799 -23.13 6.29 8.49
C ILE A 799 -22.71 7.73 8.14
N ALA A 800 -23.63 8.68 8.28
CA ALA A 800 -23.46 10.02 7.74
C ALA A 800 -22.42 10.87 8.48
N ILE A 801 -22.40 10.80 9.82
CA ILE A 801 -21.63 11.72 10.65
C ILE A 801 -20.11 11.58 10.46
N PRO A 802 -19.51 10.37 10.54
CA PRO A 802 -18.09 10.20 10.26
C PRO A 802 -17.68 10.74 8.88
N GLU A 803 -18.45 10.41 7.85
CA GLU A 803 -18.18 10.83 6.48
C GLU A 803 -18.27 12.35 6.30
N LEU A 804 -19.27 13.00 6.91
CA LEU A 804 -19.43 14.45 6.88
C LEU A 804 -18.17 15.17 7.39
N PHE A 805 -17.66 14.75 8.55
CA PHE A 805 -16.47 15.39 9.13
C PHE A 805 -15.19 15.10 8.35
N VAL A 806 -14.97 13.85 7.93
CA VAL A 806 -13.79 13.47 7.15
C VAL A 806 -13.75 14.25 5.84
N MET A 807 -14.88 14.35 5.15
CA MET A 807 -15.01 15.03 3.87
C MET A 807 -14.92 16.56 4.00
N ALA A 808 -15.55 17.15 5.02
CA ALA A 808 -15.45 18.58 5.30
C ALA A 808 -13.99 18.97 5.61
N SER A 809 -13.30 18.16 6.42
CA SER A 809 -11.88 18.36 6.72
C SER A 809 -11.01 18.28 5.47
N GLY A 810 -11.25 17.27 4.62
CA GLY A 810 -10.55 17.13 3.34
C GLY A 810 -10.76 18.35 2.44
N ALA A 811 -12.00 18.80 2.27
CA ALA A 811 -12.33 19.95 1.44
C ALA A 811 -11.72 21.26 1.96
N LEU A 812 -11.74 21.49 3.28
CA LEU A 812 -11.08 22.66 3.89
C LEU A 812 -9.55 22.59 3.75
N GLY A 813 -8.96 21.39 3.88
CA GLY A 813 -7.53 21.19 3.64
C GLY A 813 -7.12 21.52 2.20
N GLN A 814 -7.90 21.06 1.21
CA GLN A 814 -7.68 21.40 -0.21
C GLN A 814 -7.84 22.90 -0.46
N ALA A 815 -8.85 23.53 0.16
CA ALA A 815 -9.07 24.97 0.02
C ALA A 815 -7.94 25.78 0.63
N SER A 816 -7.47 25.42 1.83
CA SER A 816 -6.32 26.07 2.45
C SER A 816 -5.08 25.95 1.58
N PHE A 817 -4.82 24.75 1.01
CA PHE A 817 -3.69 24.53 0.11
C PHE A 817 -3.78 25.42 -1.15
N VAL A 818 -4.93 25.42 -1.84
CA VAL A 818 -5.09 26.21 -3.07
C VAL A 818 -5.06 27.71 -2.81
N LEU A 819 -5.79 28.19 -1.82
CA LEU A 819 -5.94 29.63 -1.59
C LEU A 819 -4.66 30.26 -1.05
N SER A 820 -3.87 29.53 -0.26
CA SER A 820 -2.60 30.05 0.27
C SER A 820 -1.47 30.10 -0.77
N GLY A 821 -1.58 29.31 -1.84
CA GLY A 821 -0.59 29.26 -2.92
C GLY A 821 -1.16 29.58 -4.30
N LEU A 822 -2.30 30.28 -4.36
CA LEU A 822 -2.99 30.56 -5.62
C LEU A 822 -2.09 31.45 -6.50
N ASP A 823 -1.85 30.97 -7.72
CA ASP A 823 -1.07 31.67 -8.72
C ASP A 823 -2.02 32.61 -9.47
N VAL A 824 -1.81 33.92 -9.35
CA VAL A 824 -2.72 34.95 -9.87
C VAL A 824 -2.03 35.72 -10.98
N ASP A 825 -2.60 35.68 -12.17
CA ASP A 825 -2.06 36.39 -13.34
C ASP A 825 -2.81 37.72 -13.54
N THR A 826 -2.24 38.78 -12.97
CA THR A 826 -2.83 40.12 -13.02
C THR A 826 -2.81 40.72 -14.43
N GLU A 827 -1.82 40.34 -15.25
CA GLU A 827 -1.74 40.80 -16.64
C GLU A 827 -2.86 40.16 -17.46
N LYS A 828 -3.07 38.85 -17.28
CA LYS A 828 -4.14 38.14 -17.98
C LYS A 828 -5.53 38.60 -17.56
N MET A 829 -5.74 38.94 -16.28
CA MET A 829 -6.98 39.58 -15.83
C MET A 829 -7.24 40.91 -16.53
N ALA A 830 -6.19 41.72 -16.72
CA ALA A 830 -6.29 42.97 -17.47
C ALA A 830 -6.60 42.71 -18.96
N ASP A 831 -5.89 41.79 -19.61
CA ASP A 831 -6.15 41.41 -21.01
C ASP A 831 -7.61 40.98 -21.21
N ASN A 832 -8.12 40.13 -20.33
CA ASN A 832 -9.51 39.68 -20.39
C ASN A 832 -10.50 40.84 -20.16
N LEU A 833 -10.19 41.77 -19.25
CA LEU A 833 -10.97 42.98 -19.03
C LEU A 833 -11.07 43.84 -20.31
N TYR A 834 -9.97 43.99 -21.03
CA TYR A 834 -9.92 44.77 -22.28
C TYR A 834 -10.40 44.00 -23.53
N SER A 835 -10.60 42.69 -23.45
CA SER A 835 -10.96 41.84 -24.61
C SER A 835 -12.24 42.28 -25.35
N THR A 836 -13.16 42.95 -24.67
CA THR A 836 -14.40 43.49 -25.25
C THR A 836 -14.23 44.88 -25.86
N LYS A 837 -13.00 45.39 -25.95
CA LYS A 837 -12.65 46.70 -26.53
C LYS A 837 -13.49 47.87 -26.00
N GLY A 838 -13.76 47.88 -24.70
CA GLY A 838 -14.51 48.94 -24.00
C GLY A 838 -16.01 48.71 -23.92
N LEU A 839 -16.58 47.67 -24.53
CA LEU A 839 -18.01 47.38 -24.44
C LEU A 839 -18.48 47.09 -23.00
N ILE A 840 -17.60 46.51 -22.16
CA ILE A 840 -17.88 46.24 -20.73
C ILE A 840 -18.19 47.51 -19.91
N VAL A 841 -17.81 48.70 -20.38
CA VAL A 841 -18.10 49.99 -19.73
C VAL A 841 -19.15 50.81 -20.48
N GLY A 842 -19.99 50.18 -21.31
CA GLY A 842 -21.13 50.86 -21.94
C GLY A 842 -22.01 51.60 -20.93
N GLU A 843 -22.22 51.04 -19.74
CA GLU A 843 -22.94 51.72 -18.65
C GLU A 843 -22.22 53.00 -18.18
N ALA A 844 -20.90 52.95 -17.99
CA ALA A 844 -20.11 54.11 -17.55
C ALA A 844 -20.23 55.27 -18.55
N VAL A 845 -20.13 54.96 -19.84
CA VAL A 845 -20.30 55.93 -20.93
C VAL A 845 -21.74 56.48 -20.92
N MET A 846 -22.75 55.62 -20.88
CA MET A 846 -24.15 56.04 -20.85
C MET A 846 -24.44 56.97 -19.67
N MET A 847 -23.98 56.60 -18.46
CA MET A 847 -24.15 57.40 -17.25
C MET A 847 -23.36 58.70 -17.29
N GLY A 848 -22.17 58.70 -17.88
CA GLY A 848 -21.39 59.92 -18.10
C GLY A 848 -22.00 60.89 -19.12
N LEU A 849 -22.77 60.36 -20.08
CA LEU A 849 -23.49 61.17 -21.09
C LEU A 849 -24.85 61.66 -20.62
N ALA A 850 -25.51 60.93 -19.71
CA ALA A 850 -26.86 61.23 -19.24
C ALA A 850 -27.07 62.68 -18.73
N PRO A 851 -26.12 63.34 -18.04
CA PRO A 851 -26.25 64.74 -17.62
C PRO A 851 -26.40 65.75 -18.77
N PHE A 852 -25.95 65.39 -19.99
CA PHE A 852 -25.96 66.30 -21.14
C PHE A 852 -27.14 66.07 -22.08
N SER A 853 -27.56 64.80 -22.26
CA SER A 853 -28.57 64.41 -23.27
C SER A 853 -29.81 63.74 -22.68
N GLY A 854 -29.83 63.45 -21.38
CA GLY A 854 -30.85 62.63 -20.73
C GLY A 854 -30.59 61.13 -20.90
N ARG A 855 -30.95 60.33 -19.89
CA ARG A 855 -30.62 58.90 -19.81
C ARG A 855 -31.07 58.08 -21.04
N GLN A 856 -32.29 58.32 -21.55
CA GLN A 856 -32.81 57.55 -22.68
C GLN A 856 -32.02 57.82 -23.96
N LYS A 857 -31.72 59.09 -24.24
CA LYS A 857 -30.95 59.46 -25.42
C LYS A 857 -29.49 59.00 -25.31
N ALA A 858 -28.89 59.09 -24.12
CA ALA A 858 -27.57 58.54 -23.86
C ALA A 858 -27.52 57.02 -24.07
N HIS A 859 -28.56 56.30 -23.63
CA HIS A 859 -28.70 54.87 -23.86
C HIS A 859 -28.72 54.54 -25.36
N ASP A 860 -29.56 55.22 -26.14
CA ASP A 860 -29.71 54.92 -27.57
C ASP A 860 -28.41 55.19 -28.33
N VAL A 861 -27.70 56.29 -28.01
CA VAL A 861 -26.38 56.60 -28.59
C VAL A 861 -25.35 55.52 -28.26
N VAL A 862 -25.28 55.07 -27.01
CA VAL A 862 -24.32 54.03 -26.59
C VAL A 862 -24.71 52.67 -27.18
N TYR A 863 -26.00 52.35 -27.26
CA TYR A 863 -26.49 51.11 -27.87
C TYR A 863 -26.09 51.02 -29.35
N ASP A 864 -26.33 52.07 -30.12
CA ASP A 864 -25.92 52.15 -31.52
C ASP A 864 -24.41 52.09 -31.68
N ALA A 865 -23.66 52.75 -30.78
CA ALA A 865 -22.20 52.69 -30.79
C ALA A 865 -21.66 51.28 -30.47
N CYS A 866 -22.26 50.58 -29.50
CA CYS A 866 -21.92 49.20 -29.16
C CYS A 866 -22.21 48.26 -30.33
N LYS A 867 -23.38 48.38 -30.97
CA LYS A 867 -23.74 47.59 -32.16
C LYS A 867 -22.72 47.76 -33.27
N ARG A 868 -22.37 49.02 -33.59
CA ARG A 868 -21.38 49.34 -34.62
C ARG A 868 -19.97 48.86 -34.24
N ALA A 869 -19.56 49.00 -32.98
CA ALA A 869 -18.26 48.51 -32.52
C ALA A 869 -18.12 46.98 -32.72
N ILE A 870 -19.21 46.23 -32.50
CA ILE A 870 -19.26 44.78 -32.76
C ILE A 870 -19.21 44.48 -34.26
N GLU A 871 -20.07 45.10 -35.06
CA GLU A 871 -20.19 44.86 -36.51
C GLU A 871 -18.90 45.24 -37.27
N GLU A 872 -18.31 46.38 -36.91
CA GLU A 872 -17.11 46.95 -37.55
C GLU A 872 -15.80 46.50 -36.88
N LYS A 873 -15.88 45.73 -35.77
CA LYS A 873 -14.73 45.25 -34.95
C LYS A 873 -13.83 46.38 -34.39
N LEU A 874 -14.40 47.56 -34.17
CA LEU A 874 -13.75 48.73 -33.57
C LEU A 874 -13.89 48.70 -32.04
N SER A 875 -13.10 49.52 -31.34
CA SER A 875 -13.33 49.82 -29.93
C SER A 875 -14.52 50.75 -29.74
N LEU A 876 -15.15 50.67 -28.57
CA LEU A 876 -16.27 51.56 -28.22
C LEU A 876 -15.84 53.03 -28.29
N TYR A 877 -14.61 53.34 -27.85
CA TYR A 877 -14.03 54.68 -27.94
C TYR A 877 -13.90 55.16 -29.38
N GLU A 878 -13.37 54.35 -30.31
CA GLU A 878 -13.21 54.72 -31.72
C GLU A 878 -14.56 55.10 -32.34
N VAL A 879 -15.61 54.31 -32.08
CA VAL A 879 -16.96 54.58 -32.60
C VAL A 879 -17.53 55.87 -32.02
N LEU A 880 -17.46 56.04 -30.69
CA LEU A 880 -17.99 57.23 -30.01
C LEU A 880 -17.23 58.52 -30.37
N SER A 881 -15.91 58.42 -30.58
CA SER A 881 -15.08 59.55 -31.02
C SER A 881 -15.49 60.06 -32.41
N GLY A 882 -16.13 59.23 -33.22
CA GLY A 882 -16.69 59.58 -34.51
C GLY A 882 -18.07 60.24 -34.45
N VAL A 883 -18.78 60.19 -33.31
CA VAL A 883 -20.15 60.72 -33.18
C VAL A 883 -20.11 62.26 -33.00
N PRO A 884 -20.58 63.05 -33.98
CA PRO A 884 -20.44 64.51 -33.92
C PRO A 884 -21.20 65.16 -32.77
N GLU A 885 -22.30 64.55 -32.33
CA GLU A 885 -23.14 65.03 -31.23
C GLU A 885 -22.43 64.92 -29.87
N LEU A 886 -21.50 63.96 -29.71
CA LEU A 886 -20.72 63.78 -28.48
C LEU A 886 -19.60 64.81 -28.35
N LYS A 887 -18.92 65.15 -29.46
CA LYS A 887 -17.82 66.14 -29.46
C LYS A 887 -18.20 67.53 -28.95
N ARG A 888 -19.50 67.86 -28.95
CA ARG A 888 -20.01 69.15 -28.46
C ARG A 888 -20.21 69.19 -26.94
N ASN A 889 -20.39 68.02 -26.32
CA ASN A 889 -20.85 67.90 -24.93
C ASN A 889 -19.82 67.26 -24.00
N ILE A 890 -18.88 66.46 -24.53
CA ILE A 890 -17.83 65.80 -23.75
C ILE A 890 -16.46 65.97 -24.40
N SER A 891 -15.42 66.24 -23.60
CA SER A 891 -14.05 66.32 -24.10
C SER A 891 -13.53 64.94 -24.51
N ASP A 892 -12.57 64.90 -25.45
CA ASP A 892 -11.96 63.64 -25.89
C ASP A 892 -11.30 62.90 -24.71
N THR A 893 -10.61 63.63 -23.83
CA THR A 893 -10.01 63.08 -22.61
C THR A 893 -11.06 62.43 -21.71
N LYS A 894 -12.19 63.11 -21.46
CA LYS A 894 -13.26 62.57 -20.62
C LYS A 894 -13.92 61.35 -21.25
N LEU A 895 -14.08 61.34 -22.57
CA LEU A 895 -14.61 60.18 -23.30
C LEU A 895 -13.66 58.98 -23.20
N ARG A 896 -12.34 59.19 -23.34
CA ARG A 896 -11.33 58.13 -23.11
C ARG A 896 -11.40 57.58 -21.69
N GLU A 897 -11.50 58.45 -20.69
CA GLU A 897 -11.64 58.04 -19.28
C GLU A 897 -12.88 57.15 -19.04
N LEU A 898 -14.03 57.53 -19.62
CA LEU A 898 -15.28 56.75 -19.49
C LEU A 898 -15.24 55.41 -20.23
N CYS A 899 -14.47 55.32 -21.33
CA CYS A 899 -14.29 54.09 -22.09
C CYS A 899 -13.20 53.18 -21.53
N ASP A 900 -12.47 53.60 -20.49
CA ASP A 900 -11.44 52.80 -19.85
C ASP A 900 -12.04 51.98 -18.67
N PRO A 901 -12.05 50.64 -18.75
CA PRO A 901 -12.56 49.76 -17.71
C PRO A 901 -11.99 49.98 -16.30
N VAL A 902 -10.73 50.38 -16.14
CA VAL A 902 -10.14 50.53 -14.79
C VAL A 902 -10.71 51.71 -14.01
N ASN A 903 -11.39 52.64 -14.70
CA ASN A 903 -12.04 53.80 -14.08
C ASN A 903 -13.47 53.51 -13.60
N TYR A 904 -14.00 52.29 -13.80
CA TYR A 904 -15.37 51.92 -13.45
C TYR A 904 -15.46 50.72 -12.50
N LEU A 905 -14.65 50.74 -11.44
CA LEU A 905 -14.60 49.68 -10.41
C LEU A 905 -15.63 49.84 -9.28
N GLY A 906 -16.42 50.92 -9.30
CA GLY A 906 -17.42 51.21 -8.26
C GLY A 906 -16.82 51.20 -6.85
N CYS A 907 -17.56 50.63 -5.91
CA CYS A 907 -17.17 50.55 -4.49
C CYS A 907 -16.44 49.25 -4.13
N CYS A 908 -15.85 48.53 -5.11
CA CYS A 908 -15.16 47.26 -4.85
C CYS A 908 -14.12 47.38 -3.74
N ARG A 909 -13.32 48.45 -3.76
CA ARG A 909 -12.23 48.73 -2.81
C ARG A 909 -12.75 48.94 -1.38
N ASP A 910 -13.79 49.76 -1.24
CA ASP A 910 -14.38 50.06 0.06
C ASP A 910 -15.04 48.82 0.67
N MET A 911 -15.73 48.01 -0.15
CA MET A 911 -16.34 46.75 0.29
C MET A 911 -15.28 45.71 0.74
N VAL A 912 -14.11 45.70 0.12
CA VAL A 912 -12.97 44.87 0.57
C VAL A 912 -12.50 45.34 1.95
N ASP A 913 -12.30 46.64 2.13
CA ASP A 913 -11.83 47.21 3.40
C ASP A 913 -12.83 46.96 4.54
N ASP A 914 -14.13 47.15 4.29
CA ASP A 914 -15.20 46.87 5.24
C ASP A 914 -15.22 45.40 5.64
N THR A 915 -15.05 44.49 4.67
CA THR A 915 -14.99 43.05 4.94
C THR A 915 -13.78 42.71 5.81
N LEU A 916 -12.59 43.22 5.49
CA LEU A 916 -11.36 42.99 6.26
C LEU A 916 -11.42 43.61 7.66
N ALA A 917 -12.18 44.68 7.86
CA ALA A 917 -12.36 45.32 9.16
C ALA A 917 -13.13 44.42 10.15
N LEU A 918 -13.98 43.50 9.68
CA LEU A 918 -14.70 42.56 10.54
C LEU A 918 -13.75 41.66 11.36
N SER A 919 -12.60 41.30 10.80
CA SER A 919 -11.53 40.55 11.50
C SER A 919 -11.09 41.23 12.80
N ARG A 920 -10.93 42.56 12.77
CA ARG A 920 -10.49 43.37 13.93
C ARG A 920 -11.55 43.51 15.02
N SER A 921 -12.83 43.40 14.65
CA SER A 921 -13.96 43.56 15.59
C SER A 921 -14.25 42.30 16.42
N GLN A 922 -13.93 41.11 15.89
CA GLN A 922 -14.22 39.83 16.56
C GLN A 922 -13.12 39.38 17.55
N GLY A 923 -11.96 40.05 17.60
CA GLY A 923 -10.88 39.76 18.55
C GLY A 923 -11.08 40.30 19.98
N LYS A 924 -12.17 41.04 20.25
CA LYS A 924 -12.54 41.44 21.62
C LYS A 924 -13.62 40.49 22.15
N PRO A 925 -13.39 39.74 23.24
CA PRO A 925 -14.46 38.96 23.85
C PRO A 925 -15.57 39.93 24.27
N LYS A 926 -16.79 39.75 23.73
CA LYS A 926 -17.99 40.38 24.30
C LYS A 926 -18.06 39.92 25.75
N GLN A 927 -17.80 40.83 26.70
CA GLN A 927 -18.16 40.63 28.10
C GLN A 927 -19.64 40.25 28.13
N ARG A 928 -19.93 39.01 28.53
CA ARG A 928 -21.29 38.53 28.73
C ARG A 928 -21.90 39.32 29.89
N LEU A 929 -23.00 40.01 29.63
CA LEU A 929 -23.99 40.41 30.63
C LEU A 929 -24.88 39.21 30.96
#